data_AF-A0A109FKW1-F1
#
_entry.id   AF-A0A109FKW1-F1
#
_cell.length_a   1.000
_cell.length_b   1.000
_cell.length_c   1.000
_cell.angle_alpha   90.00
_cell.angle_beta   90.00
_cell.angle_gamma   90.00
#
_symmetry.space_group_name_H-M   'P 1'
#
loop_
_entity.id
_entity.type
_entity.pdbx_description
1 polymer ?
#
loop_
_entity_poly.entity_id
_entity_poly.type
_entity_poly.pdbx_seq_one_letter_code
_entity_poly.pdbx_strand_id
1 'polypeptide(L)'
;MTHRAALRSISVPARRVCSCLPYRAVSTSAAALPPTIASSLANAAETDNGDSTTLNGWIRSVRRQKNVSFAVLSDASTVGGVQVVLPKGLDERLSVGCSTSLRGKWVESRGKGQDKEFKVDEVSFVGESDAESYPMPNTKQGIPPPVMRKNAHLRPRKEGPASMLRVRSEMNWAMADHMRREGFVRMEMPVITSSDCEGAGEVFRVVDATFDTAPPANDVSNVNIESFLSPPSSPATPAAPVTALSPARYLTVSTQLHLEAINASLPRVYTLAPCFRAEKSDTARHLQEFWMLEAEVAFLDADVPTSLDQVMTVAEDVVRAVARHVRGLPEFEHYFAKQTPELVSRLDSLLIEQPYARMTYSRAVELLQSHVATEPDAFVFAPQWGAGLQTEHERWLAEQYVKGPVFVTDYPTPLKPFYMLPNPTAPEPISNATPAAAATRPERGATTACFDLLVPSLGELAGGSLREHRLAELERAMDAHGLGLDPAAYGWYLDLRRYGTTRHGGFGLGWERLVGLLTGIDNVRDCTAQIDPFSSYELCVRPSVPCSVPYQLRSLQARYSCSAPAEPGYSPAEHAIEIYSPLRCIDETDLEKFDGVAAGKYTIGLGTDKMAFCDDREDINSFLLTVTKNLLEKYEIPTASIGRLDVGTETIIDKSKAVKTTLMDLFPDNSDIEGIDSKNACYGGTAALFNAVNWVESSSWDGRYALVVAGDIAIYAEGGARPVGGAGAVAMLVGPDAPLVLEPIHGSFMANVYDFYKPNLSSEYPAVDGPLTQTCYPNALERSYDAFRTKEAKRLGDAKGDKKAVTLSDFGYACFHSPYGKLVQKGYARLMYNDYLSNPTAERFSSVPSHFLDLERSSTLLNKEVEKAFVTLSSADFKAKVGPSTLTSRKLGNMYSASLYGALASLLDAVEPSKLQGKRIAMYSYGSGLAASFFTLRVQGDTSEIHQRLKLQEQLEQNQVRSCEEFVAALKLREEKHDATDYTPTGRVEDIRQGAYYLHHLDSMHRRVYKIRGHEGEQDIVTNGAPVNAMQQQQQSALAERDKLLHRKPATGAGTTVSPSSGPVTVTASGDSLAKHDRLEKRSDERFGKHDRGYAIDPVRRQA
;
A
#
# COMPACT_ATOMS: atom_id res chain seq x y z
N MET A 1 53.98 47.89 0.04
CA MET A 1 53.73 48.64 -1.21
C MET A 1 53.39 47.63 -2.30
N THR A 2 52.33 47.95 -3.02
CA THR A 2 51.68 47.38 -4.21
C THR A 2 52.51 46.62 -5.26
N HIS A 3 51.83 45.63 -5.89
CA HIS A 3 51.81 45.17 -7.32
C HIS A 3 51.90 43.63 -7.42
N ARG A 4 51.13 42.87 -8.22
CA ARG A 4 50.62 43.00 -9.62
C ARG A 4 49.46 41.98 -9.87
N ALA A 5 48.37 42.37 -10.52
CA ALA A 5 47.88 41.96 -11.87
C ALA A 5 47.72 40.43 -12.13
N ALA A 6 46.51 39.84 -12.15
CA ALA A 6 45.44 39.83 -13.17
C ALA A 6 45.59 38.73 -14.26
N LEU A 7 44.65 37.76 -14.30
CA LEU A 7 44.07 37.19 -15.54
C LEU A 7 42.79 36.37 -15.23
N ARG A 8 41.82 36.46 -16.16
CA ARG A 8 40.40 36.09 -16.06
C ARG A 8 40.14 34.60 -16.32
N SER A 9 39.11 34.03 -15.68
CA SER A 9 38.37 32.86 -16.18
C SER A 9 36.89 33.21 -16.40
N ILE A 10 36.30 32.58 -17.41
CA ILE A 10 34.95 32.82 -17.93
C ILE A 10 33.93 32.23 -16.95
N SER A 11 33.04 33.06 -16.40
CA SER A 11 31.92 32.62 -15.58
C SER A 11 30.73 32.23 -16.45
N VAL A 12 30.38 30.95 -16.47
CA VAL A 12 29.04 30.48 -16.87
C VAL A 12 28.06 30.96 -15.79
N PRO A 13 26.92 31.59 -16.13
CA PRO A 13 26.00 32.10 -15.11
C PRO A 13 25.38 30.92 -14.37
N ALA A 14 25.71 30.77 -13.09
CA ALA A 14 24.95 29.96 -12.16
C ALA A 14 23.48 30.40 -12.25
N ARG A 15 22.62 29.53 -12.80
CA ARG A 15 21.19 29.67 -12.60
C ARG A 15 20.98 29.68 -11.10
N ARG A 16 20.64 30.86 -10.58
CA ARG A 16 20.21 31.04 -9.19
C ARG A 16 19.23 29.92 -8.88
N VAL A 17 19.61 29.06 -7.94
CA VAL A 17 18.63 28.31 -7.15
C VAL A 17 17.61 29.35 -6.76
N CYS A 18 16.38 29.17 -7.26
CA CYS A 18 15.27 30.02 -6.86
C CYS A 18 15.21 29.85 -5.35
N SER A 19 15.73 30.83 -4.61
CA SER A 19 15.53 30.93 -3.18
C SER A 19 14.03 30.88 -3.03
N CYS A 20 13.54 29.76 -2.51
CA CYS A 20 12.16 29.62 -2.10
C CYS A 20 11.86 30.90 -1.32
N LEU A 21 10.97 31.73 -1.84
CA LEU A 21 10.42 32.83 -1.09
C LEU A 21 10.07 32.26 0.29
N PRO A 22 10.47 32.90 1.42
CA PRO A 22 10.04 32.42 2.71
C PRO A 22 8.52 32.44 2.67
N TYR A 23 7.92 31.25 2.61
CA TYR A 23 6.48 31.10 2.73
C TYR A 23 6.21 31.51 4.17
N ARG A 24 5.91 32.79 4.39
CA ARG A 24 5.30 33.25 5.64
C ARG A 24 3.94 32.56 5.68
N ALA A 25 3.92 31.39 6.30
CA ALA A 25 2.70 30.72 6.69
C ALA A 25 1.90 31.75 7.52
N VAL A 26 0.77 32.18 6.99
CA VAL A 26 -0.22 32.91 7.78
C VAL A 26 -0.76 31.89 8.78
N SER A 27 -0.26 31.97 10.02
CA SER A 27 -0.71 31.16 11.13
C SER A 27 -2.17 31.55 11.46
N THR A 28 -3.11 30.72 11.02
CA THR A 28 -4.46 30.69 11.59
C THR A 28 -4.41 29.82 12.85
N SER A 29 -4.21 30.47 14.00
CA SER A 29 -4.38 29.93 15.35
C SER A 29 -5.80 29.37 15.49
N ALA A 30 -6.00 28.05 15.57
CA ALA A 30 -6.03 27.31 16.84
C ALA A 30 -5.53 25.84 16.78
N ALA A 31 -5.04 25.35 15.62
CA ALA A 31 -4.62 23.96 15.40
C ALA A 31 -3.19 23.79 14.85
N ALA A 32 -2.25 24.66 15.22
CA ALA A 32 -0.86 24.56 14.78
C ALA A 32 -0.10 23.46 15.54
N LEU A 33 0.79 22.75 14.85
CA LEU A 33 1.70 21.80 15.49
C LEU A 33 2.54 22.52 16.57
N PRO A 34 2.79 21.89 17.73
CA PRO A 34 3.68 22.46 18.73
C PRO A 34 5.07 22.72 18.13
N PRO A 35 5.67 23.91 18.35
CA PRO A 35 6.99 24.19 17.81
C PRO A 35 8.01 23.23 18.40
N THR A 36 8.90 22.73 17.55
CA THR A 36 10.10 22.01 18.00
C THR A 36 11.08 22.98 18.64
N ILE A 37 11.97 22.47 19.48
CA ILE A 37 13.04 23.27 20.09
C ILE A 37 13.88 23.96 19.00
N ALA A 38 14.19 23.28 17.90
CA ALA A 38 14.91 23.84 16.76
C ALA A 38 14.19 25.06 16.15
N SER A 39 12.89 24.92 15.87
CA SER A 39 12.09 26.02 15.29
C SER A 39 11.94 27.19 16.25
N SER A 40 11.76 26.93 17.55
CA SER A 40 11.65 27.95 18.58
C SER A 40 12.97 28.71 18.77
N LEU A 41 14.10 28.00 18.74
CA LEU A 41 15.43 28.59 18.84
C LEU A 41 15.78 29.45 17.62
N ALA A 42 15.44 29.01 16.40
CA ALA A 42 15.63 29.78 15.19
C ALA A 42 14.85 31.10 15.21
N ASN A 43 13.56 31.06 15.61
CA ASN A 43 12.74 32.26 15.76
C ASN A 43 13.31 33.20 16.84
N ALA A 44 13.77 32.66 17.96
CA ALA A 44 14.38 33.44 19.03
C ALA A 44 15.70 34.11 18.61
N ALA A 45 16.41 33.57 17.62
CA ALA A 45 17.61 34.20 17.07
C ALA A 45 17.29 35.41 16.17
N GLU A 46 16.11 35.41 15.52
CA GLU A 46 15.68 36.45 14.58
C GLU A 46 14.89 37.60 15.24
N THR A 47 14.23 37.34 16.38
CA THR A 47 13.41 38.35 17.09
C THR A 47 13.90 38.58 18.51
N ASP A 48 14.21 39.82 18.88
CA ASP A 48 14.62 40.24 20.24
C ASP A 48 13.42 40.42 21.21
N ASN A 49 12.26 39.88 20.83
CA ASN A 49 11.04 40.02 21.62
C ASN A 49 11.04 38.99 22.75
N GLY A 50 11.13 39.47 24.00
CA GLY A 50 11.03 38.68 25.23
C GLY A 50 9.63 38.12 25.50
N ASP A 51 8.96 37.62 24.47
CA ASP A 51 7.64 36.99 24.53
C ASP A 51 7.76 35.56 25.07
N SER A 52 6.75 35.17 25.86
CA SER A 52 6.71 33.84 26.46
C SER A 52 6.32 32.81 25.40
N THR A 53 7.10 31.73 25.30
CA THR A 53 6.85 30.58 24.41
C THR A 53 6.83 29.28 25.22
N THR A 54 6.39 28.19 24.59
CA THR A 54 6.29 26.87 25.21
C THR A 54 7.22 25.90 24.49
N LEU A 55 8.09 25.22 25.26
CA LEU A 55 8.96 24.16 24.78
C LEU A 55 8.46 22.81 25.29
N ASN A 56 8.33 21.84 24.39
CA ASN A 56 7.97 20.47 24.73
C ASN A 56 9.18 19.56 24.55
N GLY A 57 9.37 18.58 25.44
CA GLY A 57 10.44 17.60 25.27
C GLY A 57 10.67 16.72 26.48
N TRP A 58 11.75 15.93 26.43
CA TRP A 58 12.19 15.06 27.51
C TRP A 58 13.38 15.64 28.27
N ILE A 59 13.36 15.49 29.58
CA ILE A 59 14.46 15.91 30.45
C ILE A 59 15.64 14.93 30.31
N ARG A 60 16.80 15.44 29.91
CA ARG A 60 18.04 14.68 29.74
C ARG A 60 18.91 14.67 30.99
N SER A 61 18.95 15.78 31.72
CA SER A 61 19.69 15.90 32.98
C SER A 61 19.08 16.98 33.86
N VAL A 62 19.27 16.86 35.18
CA VAL A 62 18.85 17.86 36.17
C VAL A 62 19.98 18.07 37.17
N ARG A 63 20.35 19.33 37.41
CA ARG A 63 21.34 19.78 38.39
C ARG A 63 20.68 20.78 39.33
N ARG A 64 20.50 20.38 40.59
CA ARG A 64 19.88 21.23 41.62
C ARG A 64 20.95 22.01 42.39
N GLN A 65 20.78 23.32 42.54
CA GLN A 65 21.63 24.18 43.40
C GLN A 65 20.78 24.87 44.48
N LYS A 66 21.42 25.57 45.42
CA LYS A 66 20.78 26.17 46.61
C LYS A 66 19.58 27.08 46.28
N ASN A 67 19.65 27.82 45.17
CA ASN A 67 18.67 28.85 44.79
C ASN A 67 18.04 28.66 43.38
N VAL A 68 18.61 27.81 42.53
CA VAL A 68 18.20 27.62 41.12
C VAL A 68 18.46 26.16 40.73
N SER A 69 17.63 25.60 39.86
CA SER A 69 17.86 24.30 39.23
C SER A 69 18.09 24.46 37.74
N PHE A 70 19.02 23.69 37.18
CA PHE A 70 19.28 23.63 35.74
C PHE A 70 18.86 22.27 35.23
N ALA A 71 18.13 22.23 34.12
CA ALA A 71 17.88 20.98 33.41
C ALA A 71 18.24 21.12 31.93
N VAL A 72 18.37 19.99 31.24
CA VAL A 72 18.51 19.96 29.77
C VAL A 72 17.24 19.35 29.21
N LEU A 73 16.51 20.11 28.40
CA LEU A 73 15.32 19.67 27.69
C LEU A 73 15.69 19.29 26.25
N SER A 74 15.16 18.18 25.75
CA SER A 74 15.40 17.72 24.38
C SER A 74 14.14 17.07 23.81
N ASP A 75 13.69 17.56 22.67
CA ASP A 75 12.77 16.86 21.75
C ASP A 75 13.52 16.13 20.62
N ALA A 76 14.86 16.16 20.66
CA ALA A 76 15.76 15.66 19.63
C ALA A 76 15.67 16.39 18.28
N SER A 77 15.06 17.56 18.20
CA SER A 77 15.15 18.42 17.00
C SER A 77 16.50 19.14 16.86
N THR A 78 17.28 19.20 17.94
CA THR A 78 18.63 19.80 17.98
C THR A 78 19.64 18.84 18.63
N VAL A 79 20.90 19.01 18.26
CA VAL A 79 22.06 18.37 18.90
C VAL A 79 22.24 18.98 20.31
N GLY A 80 22.54 18.18 21.32
CA GLY A 80 22.72 18.62 22.72
C GLY A 80 21.46 19.01 23.51
N GLY A 81 20.37 19.41 22.85
CA GLY A 81 19.18 19.97 23.51
C GLY A 81 19.43 21.37 24.07
N VAL A 82 18.53 21.85 24.93
CA VAL A 82 18.57 23.23 25.45
C VAL A 82 18.62 23.24 26.97
N GLN A 83 19.51 24.07 27.53
CA GLN A 83 19.51 24.33 28.97
C GLN A 83 18.30 25.16 29.38
N VAL A 84 17.56 24.64 30.35
CA VAL A 84 16.43 25.31 30.97
C VAL A 84 16.77 25.68 32.43
N VAL A 85 16.41 26.89 32.83
CA VAL A 85 16.68 27.47 34.16
C VAL A 85 15.37 27.53 34.93
N LEU A 86 15.30 26.82 36.05
CA LEU A 86 14.11 26.66 36.87
C LEU A 86 14.28 27.38 38.22
N PRO A 87 13.34 28.25 38.62
CA PRO A 87 13.34 28.84 39.96
C PRO A 87 13.11 27.77 41.05
N LYS A 88 13.57 28.07 42.27
CA LYS A 88 13.45 27.14 43.40
C LYS A 88 11.98 26.80 43.71
N GLY A 89 11.69 25.51 43.87
CA GLY A 89 10.38 25.02 44.28
C GLY A 89 9.33 24.88 43.17
N LEU A 90 9.69 25.14 41.90
CA LEU A 90 8.72 25.15 40.80
C LEU A 90 8.14 23.75 40.51
N ASP A 91 8.97 22.71 40.50
CA ASP A 91 8.52 21.31 40.62
C ASP A 91 9.71 20.38 40.94
N GLU A 92 9.66 19.70 42.08
CA GLU A 92 10.75 18.81 42.52
C GLU A 92 10.72 17.43 41.84
N ARG A 93 9.64 17.08 41.15
CA ARG A 93 9.45 15.79 40.44
C ARG A 93 10.24 15.69 39.13
N LEU A 94 10.93 16.76 38.71
CA LEU A 94 11.74 16.74 37.49
C LEU A 94 12.88 15.72 37.63
N SER A 95 12.87 14.71 36.76
CA SER A 95 13.84 13.62 36.73
C SER A 95 14.24 13.33 35.28
N VAL A 96 15.31 12.54 35.08
CA VAL A 96 15.72 12.13 33.74
C VAL A 96 14.65 11.24 33.12
N GLY A 97 14.29 11.53 31.87
CA GLY A 97 13.30 10.79 31.11
C GLY A 97 11.87 11.34 31.21
N CYS A 98 11.59 12.27 32.13
CA CYS A 98 10.28 12.94 32.23
C CYS A 98 9.97 13.70 30.94
N SER A 99 8.72 13.62 30.46
CA SER A 99 8.22 14.48 29.40
C SER A 99 7.50 15.69 29.99
N THR A 100 7.88 16.88 29.53
CA THR A 100 7.44 18.16 30.11
C THR A 100 7.07 19.15 29.01
N SER A 101 6.10 20.00 29.31
CA SER A 101 5.81 21.24 28.59
C SER A 101 6.24 22.41 29.47
N LEU A 102 7.22 23.19 29.03
CA LEU A 102 7.83 24.28 29.78
C LEU A 102 7.47 25.61 29.14
N ARG A 103 6.76 26.47 29.85
CA ARG A 103 6.45 27.82 29.40
C ARG A 103 7.42 28.81 30.02
N GLY A 104 7.97 29.70 29.20
CA GLY A 104 9.07 30.56 29.62
C GLY A 104 9.57 31.46 28.50
N LYS A 105 10.79 31.99 28.66
CA LYS A 105 11.40 32.97 27.75
C LYS A 105 12.84 32.60 27.43
N TRP A 106 13.26 32.89 26.20
CA TRP A 106 14.65 32.84 25.80
C TRP A 106 15.43 34.02 26.39
N VAL A 107 16.59 33.75 26.96
CA VAL A 107 17.50 34.77 27.49
C VAL A 107 18.94 34.46 27.06
N GLU A 108 19.78 35.49 26.99
CA GLU A 108 21.21 35.33 26.73
C GLU A 108 21.86 34.44 27.80
N SER A 109 22.56 33.41 27.34
CA SER A 109 23.20 32.43 28.22
C SER A 109 24.39 33.06 28.94
N ARG A 110 24.44 32.86 30.27
CA ARG A 110 25.62 33.25 31.07
C ARG A 110 26.74 32.18 31.05
N GLY A 111 26.45 31.00 30.50
CA GLY A 111 27.37 29.85 30.46
C GLY A 111 28.08 29.70 29.12
N LYS A 112 29.31 29.16 29.14
CA LYS A 112 30.07 28.82 27.92
C LYS A 112 29.45 27.59 27.23
N GLY A 113 29.19 27.68 25.92
CA GLY A 113 28.80 26.52 25.08
C GLY A 113 27.39 26.55 24.49
N GLN A 114 26.59 27.58 24.77
CA GLN A 114 25.30 27.85 24.13
C GLN A 114 25.04 29.36 24.15
N ASP A 115 24.38 29.89 23.13
CA ASP A 115 24.15 31.35 23.01
C ASP A 115 22.96 31.81 23.85
N LYS A 116 21.89 30.99 23.92
CA LYS A 116 20.69 31.27 24.71
C LYS A 116 20.36 30.14 25.67
N GLU A 117 19.74 30.50 26.79
CA GLU A 117 19.13 29.57 27.75
C GLU A 117 17.64 29.89 27.93
N PHE A 118 16.86 28.90 28.35
CA PHE A 118 15.40 29.07 28.49
C PHE A 118 15.02 29.23 29.96
N LYS A 119 14.56 30.43 30.34
CA LYS A 119 14.11 30.70 31.70
C LYS A 119 12.64 30.28 31.84
N VAL A 120 12.38 29.32 32.71
CA VAL A 120 11.07 28.69 32.88
C VAL A 120 10.24 29.48 33.90
N ASP A 121 9.03 29.86 33.49
CA ASP A 121 8.03 30.49 34.35
C ASP A 121 7.05 29.44 34.89
N GLU A 122 6.70 28.42 34.10
CA GLU A 122 5.72 27.39 34.43
C GLU A 122 6.13 26.02 33.87
N VAL A 123 5.90 24.97 34.67
CA VAL A 123 6.18 23.58 34.31
C VAL A 123 4.87 22.80 34.28
N SER A 124 4.57 22.18 33.14
CA SER A 124 3.48 21.20 33.02
C SER A 124 4.07 19.81 32.79
N PHE A 125 3.74 18.87 33.68
CA PHE A 125 4.17 17.47 33.58
C PHE A 125 3.22 16.70 32.66
N VAL A 126 3.78 16.14 31.58
CA VAL A 126 3.04 15.32 30.62
C VAL A 126 3.20 13.84 30.94
N GLY A 127 4.37 13.44 31.46
CA GLY A 127 4.66 12.05 31.79
C GLY A 127 5.82 11.94 32.76
N GLU A 128 5.59 11.23 33.87
CA GLU A 128 6.59 10.98 34.92
C GLU A 128 7.61 9.92 34.48
N SER A 129 8.80 9.98 35.05
CA SER A 129 9.87 9.00 34.86
C SER A 129 10.53 8.76 36.20
N ASP A 130 10.74 7.50 36.55
CA ASP A 130 11.53 7.13 37.71
C ASP A 130 13.01 7.04 37.31
N ALA A 131 13.83 7.91 37.90
CA ALA A 131 15.25 8.01 37.57
C ALA A 131 16.06 6.78 38.01
N GLU A 132 15.58 6.01 38.99
CA GLU A 132 16.27 4.80 39.46
C GLU A 132 16.07 3.63 38.50
N SER A 133 14.86 3.47 37.95
CA SER A 133 14.54 2.41 36.98
C SER A 133 14.78 2.78 35.51
N TYR A 134 15.01 4.06 35.19
CA TYR A 134 15.21 4.51 33.81
C TYR A 134 16.50 3.92 33.20
N PRO A 135 16.43 3.10 32.14
CA PRO A 135 17.58 2.35 31.63
C PRO A 135 18.55 3.19 30.80
N MET A 136 18.21 4.46 30.55
CA MET A 136 18.95 5.37 29.69
C MET A 136 19.45 6.63 30.43
N PRO A 137 20.12 6.51 31.60
CA PRO A 137 20.60 7.68 32.34
C PRO A 137 21.71 8.41 31.56
N ASN A 138 21.90 9.70 31.85
CA ASN A 138 23.06 10.44 31.33
C ASN A 138 24.25 10.24 32.28
N THR A 139 25.17 9.36 31.90
CA THR A 139 26.42 9.07 32.62
C THR A 139 27.59 9.80 31.97
N LYS A 140 28.64 10.13 32.75
CA LYS A 140 29.86 10.78 32.22
C LYS A 140 30.60 9.89 31.23
N GLN A 141 30.54 8.58 31.41
CA GLN A 141 31.17 7.57 30.55
C GLN A 141 30.31 7.17 29.33
N GLY A 142 29.11 7.72 29.20
CA GLY A 142 28.14 7.27 28.18
C GLY A 142 27.51 5.91 28.52
N ILE A 143 26.56 5.49 27.69
CA ILE A 143 25.92 4.17 27.80
C ILE A 143 26.59 3.23 26.80
N PRO A 144 27.05 2.04 27.22
CA PRO A 144 27.61 1.06 26.30
C PRO A 144 26.63 0.67 25.18
N PRO A 145 27.07 0.50 23.92
CA PRO A 145 26.22 0.11 22.80
C PRO A 145 25.34 -1.13 23.05
N PRO A 146 25.82 -2.21 23.72
CA PRO A 146 24.96 -3.37 24.04
C PRO A 146 23.75 -3.01 24.90
N VAL A 147 23.91 -2.08 25.86
CA VAL A 147 22.80 -1.61 26.71
C VAL A 147 21.82 -0.76 25.90
N MET A 148 22.32 0.05 24.95
CA MET A 148 21.48 0.82 24.04
C MET A 148 20.68 -0.08 23.09
N ARG A 149 21.25 -1.17 22.59
CA ARG A 149 20.55 -2.15 21.74
C ARG A 149 19.48 -2.93 22.51
N LYS A 150 19.77 -3.34 23.75
CA LYS A 150 18.77 -3.94 24.66
C LYS A 150 17.60 -3.00 24.98
N ASN A 151 17.77 -1.69 24.79
CA ASN A 151 16.75 -0.68 24.99
C ASN A 151 16.51 0.13 23.71
N ALA A 152 16.48 -0.54 22.54
CA ALA A 152 16.36 0.09 21.23
C ALA A 152 15.19 1.09 21.14
N HIS A 153 14.05 0.80 21.79
CA HIS A 153 12.89 1.68 21.86
C HIS A 153 13.12 3.03 22.56
N LEU A 154 14.18 3.17 23.36
CA LEU A 154 14.59 4.42 24.00
C LEU A 154 15.87 4.99 23.40
N ARG A 155 16.54 4.26 22.50
CA ARG A 155 17.81 4.66 21.87
C ARG A 155 17.72 6.01 21.14
N PRO A 156 16.64 6.35 20.40
CA PRO A 156 16.47 7.67 19.79
C PRO A 156 16.38 8.84 20.78
N ARG A 157 16.25 8.60 22.09
CA ARG A 157 16.34 9.68 23.09
C ARG A 157 17.79 10.10 23.38
N LYS A 158 18.78 9.37 22.88
CA LYS A 158 20.20 9.71 22.97
C LYS A 158 20.66 10.48 21.74
N GLU A 159 21.68 11.30 21.93
CA GLU A 159 22.13 12.27 20.93
C GLU A 159 22.65 11.60 19.65
N GLY A 160 23.54 10.61 19.77
CA GLY A 160 24.08 9.90 18.61
C GLY A 160 23.02 9.23 17.75
N PRO A 161 22.21 8.31 18.29
CA PRO A 161 21.17 7.65 17.52
C PRO A 161 20.13 8.62 16.94
N ALA A 162 19.73 9.66 17.66
CA ALA A 162 18.82 10.66 17.13
C ALA A 162 19.42 11.45 15.95
N SER A 163 20.70 11.84 16.07
CA SER A 163 21.44 12.55 15.03
C SER A 163 21.66 11.66 13.82
N MET A 164 21.94 10.37 14.03
CA MET A 164 22.05 9.38 12.95
C MET A 164 20.73 9.25 12.19
N LEU A 165 19.59 9.16 12.88
CA LEU A 165 18.28 9.04 12.22
C LEU A 165 17.92 10.30 11.41
N ARG A 166 18.27 11.50 11.91
CA ARG A 166 18.10 12.74 11.15
C ARG A 166 19.00 12.78 9.93
N VAL A 167 20.29 12.48 10.07
CA VAL A 167 21.22 12.38 8.94
C VAL A 167 20.77 11.33 7.94
N ARG A 168 20.31 10.15 8.37
CA ARG A 168 19.76 9.11 7.48
C ARG A 168 18.54 9.63 6.71
N SER A 169 17.65 10.40 7.35
CA SER A 169 16.53 11.06 6.67
C SER A 169 17.01 12.07 5.62
N GLU A 170 18.00 12.91 5.97
CA GLU A 170 18.62 13.86 5.03
C GLU A 170 19.33 13.15 3.86
N MET A 171 19.98 12.03 4.11
CA MET A 171 20.59 11.19 3.07
C MET A 171 19.54 10.66 2.09
N ASN A 172 18.38 10.19 2.59
CA ASN A 172 17.27 9.74 1.74
C ASN A 172 16.77 10.88 0.83
N TRP A 173 16.62 12.09 1.38
CA TRP A 173 16.22 13.26 0.60
C TRP A 173 17.25 13.64 -0.46
N ALA A 174 18.54 13.67 -0.09
CA ALA A 174 19.63 13.99 -1.02
C ALA A 174 19.75 12.99 -2.16
N MET A 175 19.65 11.70 -1.86
CA MET A 175 19.63 10.63 -2.86
C MET A 175 18.42 10.78 -3.80
N ALA A 176 17.22 11.00 -3.25
CA ALA A 176 15.99 11.06 -4.05
C ALA A 176 15.99 12.29 -4.96
N ASP A 177 16.46 13.43 -4.45
CA ASP A 177 16.58 14.64 -5.24
C ASP A 177 17.64 14.51 -6.35
N HIS A 178 18.77 13.86 -6.08
CA HIS A 178 19.78 13.57 -7.09
C HIS A 178 19.24 12.64 -8.19
N MET A 179 18.70 11.47 -7.81
CA MET A 179 18.13 10.50 -8.75
C MET A 179 17.05 11.14 -9.64
N ARG A 180 16.18 11.96 -9.05
CA ARG A 180 15.14 12.70 -9.78
C ARG A 180 15.71 13.69 -10.78
N ARG A 181 16.78 14.43 -10.44
CA ARG A 181 17.45 15.37 -11.37
C ARG A 181 18.10 14.64 -12.55
N GLU A 182 18.61 13.44 -12.31
CA GLU A 182 19.17 12.56 -13.34
C GLU A 182 18.08 11.78 -14.13
N GLY A 183 16.80 12.07 -13.89
CA GLY A 183 15.68 11.50 -14.64
C GLY A 183 15.31 10.07 -14.27
N PHE A 184 15.76 9.58 -13.12
CA PHE A 184 15.34 8.28 -12.60
C PHE A 184 13.92 8.35 -12.03
N VAL A 185 13.16 7.28 -12.26
CA VAL A 185 11.84 7.08 -11.64
C VAL A 185 11.96 6.13 -10.45
N ARG A 186 11.44 6.53 -9.29
CA ARG A 186 11.40 5.68 -8.10
C ARG A 186 10.33 4.61 -8.25
N MET A 187 10.68 3.37 -7.92
CA MET A 187 9.79 2.22 -7.97
C MET A 187 9.67 1.56 -6.60
N GLU A 188 8.50 1.02 -6.29
CA GLU A 188 8.29 0.15 -5.11
C GLU A 188 8.26 -1.30 -5.59
N MET A 189 9.22 -2.12 -5.13
CA MET A 189 9.40 -3.49 -5.61
C MET A 189 8.76 -4.52 -4.66
N PRO A 190 8.27 -5.67 -5.17
CA PRO A 190 7.74 -6.73 -4.32
C PRO A 190 8.79 -7.31 -3.36
N VAL A 191 8.43 -7.42 -2.08
CA VAL A 191 9.27 -8.08 -1.06
C VAL A 191 9.22 -9.61 -1.17
N ILE A 192 8.09 -10.16 -1.61
CA ILE A 192 7.92 -11.62 -1.81
C ILE A 192 8.13 -11.93 -3.29
N THR A 193 9.10 -12.78 -3.58
CA THR A 193 9.51 -13.14 -4.95
C THR A 193 9.57 -14.66 -5.12
N SER A 194 9.54 -15.14 -6.37
CA SER A 194 9.65 -16.57 -6.71
C SER A 194 11.07 -16.96 -7.15
N SER A 195 12.03 -16.04 -7.07
CA SER A 195 13.42 -16.25 -7.47
C SER A 195 14.33 -15.80 -6.32
N ASP A 196 15.44 -16.51 -6.14
CA ASP A 196 16.47 -16.18 -5.18
C ASP A 196 17.41 -15.06 -5.67
N CYS A 197 17.23 -14.56 -6.90
CA CYS A 197 17.97 -13.48 -7.57
C CYS A 197 19.47 -13.75 -7.78
N GLU A 198 20.19 -14.26 -6.78
CA GLU A 198 21.66 -14.40 -6.74
C GLU A 198 22.14 -15.86 -6.87
N GLY A 199 21.25 -16.85 -6.85
CA GLY A 199 21.57 -18.26 -7.11
C GLY A 199 22.46 -18.99 -6.09
N ALA A 200 22.89 -18.32 -5.01
CA ALA A 200 23.86 -18.87 -4.04
C ALA A 200 23.67 -18.41 -2.58
N GLY A 201 22.64 -17.60 -2.28
CA GLY A 201 22.40 -17.05 -0.93
C GLY A 201 21.44 -17.89 -0.09
N GLU A 202 21.63 -17.91 1.23
CA GLU A 202 20.60 -18.42 2.15
C GLU A 202 19.38 -17.48 2.10
N VAL A 203 18.23 -18.00 1.66
CA VAL A 203 16.98 -17.24 1.48
C VAL A 203 15.92 -17.59 2.52
N PHE A 204 15.13 -16.60 2.94
CA PHE A 204 13.95 -16.88 3.77
C PHE A 204 12.80 -17.39 2.90
N ARG A 205 12.42 -18.65 3.10
CA ARG A 205 11.27 -19.26 2.42
C ARG A 205 9.96 -18.90 3.11
N VAL A 206 8.97 -18.49 2.32
CA VAL A 206 7.59 -18.31 2.75
C VAL A 206 6.90 -19.67 2.75
N VAL A 207 6.36 -20.07 3.90
CA VAL A 207 5.64 -21.34 4.09
C VAL A 207 4.22 -21.07 4.59
N ASP A 208 3.27 -21.90 4.16
CA ASP A 208 1.90 -21.87 4.68
C ASP A 208 1.88 -22.61 6.03
N ALA A 209 1.22 -22.03 7.03
CA ALA A 209 1.15 -22.57 8.39
C ALA A 209 0.41 -23.93 8.48
N THR A 210 -0.22 -24.39 7.40
CA THR A 210 -0.92 -25.67 7.30
C THR A 210 -0.04 -26.88 6.95
N PHE A 211 1.21 -26.67 6.53
CA PHE A 211 2.16 -27.77 6.29
C PHE A 211 3.01 -28.04 7.52
N ASP A 212 2.51 -28.92 8.39
CA ASP A 212 3.33 -29.57 9.42
C ASP A 212 4.29 -30.54 8.70
N THR A 213 5.44 -30.04 8.27
CA THR A 213 6.56 -30.86 7.85
C THR A 213 7.75 -30.53 8.73
N ALA A 214 8.14 -31.50 9.53
CA ALA A 214 9.39 -31.46 10.28
C ALA A 214 10.54 -31.08 9.32
N PRO A 215 11.53 -30.28 9.77
CA PRO A 215 12.65 -29.91 8.93
C PRO A 215 13.40 -31.18 8.49
N PRO A 216 13.88 -31.27 7.23
CA PRO A 216 14.85 -32.30 6.88
C PRO A 216 16.09 -32.06 7.74
N ALA A 217 16.50 -33.10 8.48
CA ALA A 217 17.73 -33.07 9.26
C ALA A 217 18.91 -32.81 8.32
N ASN A 218 19.75 -31.85 8.70
CA ASN A 218 21.11 -31.73 8.18
C ASN A 218 21.85 -33.05 8.45
N ASP A 219 22.02 -33.88 7.44
CA ASP A 219 23.16 -34.79 7.41
C ASP A 219 23.69 -34.96 5.98
N VAL A 220 24.90 -34.45 5.79
CA VAL A 220 25.69 -34.60 4.58
C VAL A 220 26.48 -35.88 4.74
N SER A 221 25.91 -37.04 4.37
CA SER A 221 26.71 -38.20 3.94
C SER A 221 25.87 -39.33 3.33
N ASN A 222 26.21 -39.70 2.10
CA ASN A 222 26.04 -41.01 1.47
C ASN A 222 24.67 -41.71 1.58
N VAL A 223 23.82 -41.63 0.53
CA VAL A 223 23.01 -42.79 0.12
C VAL A 223 22.86 -42.86 -1.40
N ASN A 224 23.09 -44.08 -1.89
CA ASN A 224 23.28 -44.56 -3.24
C ASN A 224 22.03 -44.45 -4.15
N ILE A 225 22.18 -43.88 -5.35
CA ILE A 225 21.13 -43.78 -6.38
C ILE A 225 21.06 -45.11 -7.13
N GLU A 226 20.40 -46.12 -6.56
CA GLU A 226 20.13 -47.37 -7.29
C GLU A 226 18.78 -48.06 -6.95
N SER A 227 17.92 -47.47 -6.12
CA SER A 227 16.66 -48.13 -5.71
C SER A 227 15.40 -47.74 -6.51
N PHE A 228 15.51 -46.99 -7.61
CA PHE A 228 14.35 -46.54 -8.40
C PHE A 228 14.06 -47.34 -9.68
N LEU A 229 14.80 -48.42 -9.95
CA LEU A 229 14.63 -49.23 -11.16
C LEU A 229 14.27 -50.69 -10.84
N SER A 230 12.98 -50.98 -10.62
CA SER A 230 12.28 -52.18 -11.14
C SER A 230 10.77 -52.21 -10.77
N PRO A 231 9.88 -52.66 -11.66
CA PRO A 231 8.42 -52.59 -11.50
C PRO A 231 7.79 -53.90 -10.97
N PRO A 232 6.53 -53.86 -10.49
CA PRO A 232 5.59 -54.94 -10.82
C PRO A 232 4.21 -54.47 -11.33
N SER A 233 3.94 -54.80 -12.59
CA SER A 233 2.76 -55.50 -13.13
C SER A 233 1.32 -55.24 -12.60
N SER A 234 0.57 -54.46 -13.42
CA SER A 234 -0.78 -54.74 -13.99
C SER A 234 -2.08 -54.53 -13.16
N PRO A 235 -3.26 -54.28 -13.79
CA PRO A 235 -3.68 -52.97 -14.33
C PRO A 235 -5.13 -52.55 -13.91
N ALA A 236 -5.35 -51.27 -13.60
CA ALA A 236 -6.68 -50.65 -13.65
C ALA A 236 -6.58 -49.13 -13.86
N THR A 237 -7.03 -48.70 -15.04
CA THR A 237 -7.49 -47.38 -15.57
C THR A 237 -7.06 -46.06 -14.87
N PRO A 238 -6.55 -45.06 -15.63
CA PRO A 238 -5.78 -43.93 -15.09
C PRO A 238 -6.66 -42.86 -14.41
N ALA A 239 -6.39 -42.59 -13.14
CA ALA A 239 -6.72 -41.31 -12.52
C ALA A 239 -5.62 -40.30 -12.86
N ALA A 240 -6.01 -39.09 -13.25
CA ALA A 240 -5.09 -38.02 -13.63
C ALA A 240 -4.10 -37.68 -12.50
N PRO A 241 -2.84 -37.33 -12.84
CA PRO A 241 -1.80 -37.06 -11.85
C PRO A 241 -2.12 -35.80 -11.04
N VAL A 242 -1.90 -35.89 -9.73
CA VAL A 242 -1.93 -34.79 -8.77
C VAL A 242 -1.00 -33.68 -9.28
N THR A 243 -1.60 -32.59 -9.78
CA THR A 243 -0.86 -31.46 -10.35
C THR A 243 -0.31 -30.53 -9.27
N ALA A 244 1.02 -30.41 -9.30
CA ALA A 244 1.86 -29.27 -8.95
C ALA A 244 1.78 -28.71 -7.51
N LEU A 245 2.87 -28.91 -6.75
CA LEU A 245 3.21 -28.03 -5.62
C LEU A 245 3.23 -26.57 -6.11
N SER A 246 2.55 -25.67 -5.41
CA SER A 246 2.72 -24.23 -5.62
C SER A 246 4.21 -23.86 -5.60
N PRO A 247 4.70 -23.04 -6.54
CA PRO A 247 6.11 -22.68 -6.60
C PRO A 247 6.56 -22.01 -5.31
N ALA A 248 7.76 -22.34 -4.84
CA ALA A 248 8.32 -21.78 -3.62
C ALA A 248 8.42 -20.25 -3.72
N ARG A 249 8.12 -19.56 -2.63
CA ARG A 249 8.21 -18.10 -2.51
C ARG A 249 9.23 -17.74 -1.44
N TYR A 250 9.92 -16.63 -1.65
CA TYR A 250 11.02 -16.18 -0.81
C TYR A 250 10.88 -14.69 -0.49
N LEU A 251 11.44 -14.26 0.65
CA LEU A 251 11.75 -12.85 0.85
C LEU A 251 12.95 -12.48 -0.03
N THR A 252 12.84 -11.37 -0.73
CA THR A 252 13.84 -10.94 -1.72
C THR A 252 15.19 -10.62 -1.07
N VAL A 253 16.27 -11.16 -1.64
CA VAL A 253 17.66 -10.77 -1.29
C VAL A 253 18.10 -9.51 -2.06
N SER A 254 17.45 -9.26 -3.20
CA SER A 254 17.70 -8.17 -4.14
C SER A 254 16.49 -8.05 -5.07
N THR A 255 16.05 -6.82 -5.35
CA THR A 255 14.91 -6.54 -6.23
C THR A 255 15.34 -6.35 -7.68
N GLN A 256 16.63 -6.51 -7.97
CA GLN A 256 17.27 -6.16 -9.23
C GLN A 256 16.63 -6.82 -10.48
N LEU A 257 16.27 -8.11 -10.43
CA LEU A 257 15.59 -8.77 -11.57
C LEU A 257 14.20 -8.14 -11.88
N HIS A 258 13.48 -7.71 -10.85
CA HIS A 258 12.18 -7.04 -11.03
C HIS A 258 12.38 -5.61 -11.52
N LEU A 259 13.41 -4.93 -11.02
CA LEU A 259 13.78 -3.59 -11.46
C LEU A 259 14.19 -3.59 -12.94
N GLU A 260 14.88 -4.63 -13.41
CA GLU A 260 15.19 -4.89 -14.82
C GLU A 260 13.93 -4.98 -15.70
N ALA A 261 12.88 -5.65 -15.22
CA ALA A 261 11.62 -5.76 -15.96
C ALA A 261 10.97 -4.39 -16.17
N ILE A 262 11.05 -3.51 -15.18
CA ILE A 262 10.58 -2.13 -15.32
C ILE A 262 11.52 -1.32 -16.20
N ASN A 263 12.84 -1.53 -16.10
CA ASN A 263 13.84 -0.84 -16.91
C ASN A 263 13.68 -1.13 -18.43
N ALA A 264 13.18 -2.31 -18.78
CA ALA A 264 12.80 -2.64 -20.15
C ALA A 264 11.72 -1.70 -20.73
N SER A 265 10.95 -1.02 -19.88
CA SER A 265 9.94 -0.04 -20.27
C SER A 265 10.33 1.41 -19.95
N LEU A 266 11.15 1.62 -18.91
CA LEU A 266 11.53 2.95 -18.40
C LEU A 266 13.06 3.08 -18.35
N PRO A 267 13.66 4.03 -19.09
CA PRO A 267 15.10 4.08 -19.29
C PRO A 267 15.98 4.16 -18.03
N ARG A 268 15.46 4.72 -16.93
CA ARG A 268 16.20 4.95 -15.68
C ARG A 268 15.26 4.74 -14.50
N VAL A 269 15.52 3.73 -13.70
CA VAL A 269 14.67 3.38 -12.55
C VAL A 269 15.51 3.06 -11.34
N TYR A 270 14.99 3.35 -10.15
CA TYR A 270 15.67 3.01 -8.90
C TYR A 270 14.66 2.67 -7.80
N THR A 271 15.13 1.97 -6.78
CA THR A 271 14.38 1.65 -5.57
C THR A 271 15.29 1.72 -4.36
N LEU A 272 14.73 2.08 -3.21
CA LEU A 272 15.36 1.92 -1.91
C LEU A 272 14.41 1.03 -1.11
N ALA A 273 14.73 -0.26 -0.98
CA ALA A 273 13.81 -1.27 -0.48
C ALA A 273 14.47 -2.21 0.55
N PRO A 274 13.69 -2.81 1.46
CA PRO A 274 14.21 -3.82 2.38
C PRO A 274 14.52 -5.12 1.64
N CYS A 275 15.70 -5.67 1.92
CA CYS A 275 16.21 -6.94 1.43
C CYS A 275 16.53 -7.86 2.62
N PHE A 276 16.45 -9.18 2.40
CA PHE A 276 16.51 -10.17 3.46
C PHE A 276 17.53 -11.26 3.15
N ARG A 277 18.41 -11.57 4.10
CA ARG A 277 19.38 -12.68 3.98
C ARG A 277 19.25 -13.60 5.18
N ALA A 278 19.13 -14.91 4.92
CA ALA A 278 18.99 -15.91 5.97
C ALA A 278 20.33 -16.36 6.58
N GLU A 279 21.35 -15.49 6.53
CA GLU A 279 22.67 -15.71 7.09
C GLU A 279 22.75 -15.38 8.60
N LYS A 280 23.85 -15.81 9.25
CA LYS A 280 24.14 -15.48 10.65
C LYS A 280 24.40 -13.97 10.82
N SER A 281 23.35 -13.22 11.12
CA SER A 281 23.36 -11.75 11.21
C SER A 281 23.79 -11.17 12.55
N ASP A 282 24.23 -12.00 13.51
CA ASP A 282 24.77 -11.51 14.79
C ASP A 282 26.22 -11.00 14.66
N THR A 283 26.52 -10.18 13.64
CA THR A 283 27.82 -9.50 13.48
C THR A 283 27.68 -7.98 13.39
N ALA A 284 28.80 -7.25 13.39
CA ALA A 284 28.81 -5.79 13.20
C ALA A 284 28.64 -5.35 11.74
N ARG A 285 28.60 -6.30 10.80
CA ARG A 285 28.66 -6.06 9.35
C ARG A 285 27.48 -6.61 8.55
N HIS A 286 26.75 -7.58 9.10
CA HIS A 286 25.64 -8.26 8.43
C HIS A 286 24.34 -8.07 9.20
N LEU A 287 23.23 -7.98 8.47
CA LEU A 287 21.86 -7.85 8.97
C LEU A 287 20.98 -8.84 8.22
N GLN A 288 19.99 -9.40 8.92
CA GLN A 288 18.96 -10.24 8.28
C GLN A 288 17.96 -9.43 7.47
N GLU A 289 17.71 -8.19 7.87
CA GLU A 289 16.91 -7.19 7.15
C GLU A 289 17.75 -5.93 7.01
N PHE A 290 17.98 -5.48 5.79
CA PHE A 290 18.74 -4.26 5.50
C PHE A 290 18.13 -3.55 4.29
N TRP A 291 18.45 -2.27 4.11
CA TRP A 291 17.95 -1.50 2.99
C TRP A 291 19.00 -1.47 1.88
N MET A 292 18.56 -1.78 0.67
CA MET A 292 19.39 -1.72 -0.52
C MET A 292 18.89 -0.61 -1.43
N LEU A 293 19.80 0.26 -1.88
CA LEU A 293 19.57 1.16 -2.99
C LEU A 293 19.94 0.43 -4.27
N GLU A 294 18.98 0.19 -5.14
CA GLU A 294 19.20 -0.47 -6.43
C GLU A 294 18.76 0.44 -7.58
N ALA A 295 19.52 0.45 -8.66
CA ALA A 295 19.22 1.26 -9.85
C ALA A 295 19.53 0.48 -11.13
N GLU A 296 18.73 0.70 -12.17
CA GLU A 296 18.90 0.15 -13.53
C GLU A 296 18.83 1.27 -14.58
N VAL A 297 19.69 1.16 -15.58
CA VAL A 297 19.81 2.11 -16.70
C VAL A 297 19.80 1.34 -18.02
N ALA A 298 18.87 1.72 -18.91
CA ALA A 298 18.74 1.17 -20.25
C ALA A 298 19.43 2.04 -21.30
N PHE A 299 19.57 1.50 -22.51
CA PHE A 299 20.18 2.17 -23.66
C PHE A 299 21.62 2.63 -23.43
N LEU A 300 22.40 1.81 -22.71
CA LEU A 300 23.84 2.00 -22.53
C LEU A 300 24.59 1.84 -23.86
N ASP A 301 25.83 2.34 -23.89
CA ASP A 301 26.70 2.28 -25.06
C ASP A 301 26.94 0.84 -25.59
N ALA A 302 27.35 0.72 -26.84
CA ALA A 302 27.70 -0.58 -27.41
C ALA A 302 29.07 -1.09 -26.93
N ASP A 303 29.98 -0.18 -26.61
CA ASP A 303 31.29 -0.50 -26.06
C ASP A 303 31.17 -0.89 -24.59
N VAL A 304 31.51 -2.14 -24.27
CA VAL A 304 31.35 -2.71 -22.91
C VAL A 304 32.09 -1.92 -21.84
N PRO A 305 33.38 -1.53 -22.02
CA PRO A 305 34.08 -0.66 -21.07
C PRO A 305 33.37 0.68 -20.86
N THR A 306 32.93 1.34 -21.94
CA THR A 306 32.20 2.62 -21.86
C THR A 306 30.87 2.46 -21.11
N SER A 307 30.12 1.38 -21.37
CA SER A 307 28.84 1.11 -20.69
C SER A 307 29.02 0.79 -19.22
N LEU A 308 30.05 0.03 -18.86
CA LEU A 308 30.37 -0.23 -17.46
C LEU A 308 30.74 1.07 -16.74
N ASP A 309 31.48 1.95 -17.41
CA ASP A 309 31.83 3.28 -16.91
C ASP A 309 30.62 4.17 -16.68
N GLN A 310 29.62 4.12 -17.57
CA GLN A 310 28.36 4.82 -17.39
C GLN A 310 27.64 4.39 -16.11
N VAL A 311 27.57 3.07 -15.81
CA VAL A 311 26.93 2.57 -14.58
C VAL A 311 27.75 2.93 -13.33
N MET A 312 29.08 2.80 -13.39
CA MET A 312 29.97 3.23 -12.29
C MET A 312 29.82 4.72 -11.99
N THR A 313 29.67 5.56 -13.01
CA THR A 313 29.46 7.00 -12.85
C THR A 313 28.17 7.31 -12.10
N VAL A 314 27.06 6.60 -12.38
CA VAL A 314 25.80 6.77 -11.63
C VAL A 314 26.00 6.41 -10.15
N ALA A 315 26.66 5.29 -9.86
CA ALA A 315 26.93 4.88 -8.47
C ALA A 315 27.82 5.90 -7.73
N GLU A 316 28.87 6.37 -8.40
CA GLU A 316 29.78 7.40 -7.90
C GLU A 316 29.05 8.73 -7.62
N ASP A 317 28.24 9.21 -8.55
CA ASP A 317 27.52 10.47 -8.44
C ASP A 317 26.50 10.47 -7.31
N VAL A 318 25.80 9.36 -7.09
CA VAL A 318 24.89 9.17 -5.95
C VAL A 318 25.65 9.25 -4.63
N VAL A 319 26.77 8.54 -4.50
CA VAL A 319 27.61 8.59 -3.30
C VAL A 319 28.11 10.00 -3.05
N ARG A 320 28.61 10.69 -4.08
CA ARG A 320 29.06 12.09 -3.99
C ARG A 320 27.92 13.03 -3.61
N ALA A 321 26.74 12.87 -4.18
CA ALA A 321 25.58 13.72 -3.89
C ALA A 321 25.17 13.62 -2.43
N VAL A 322 25.07 12.39 -1.90
CA VAL A 322 24.72 12.13 -0.51
C VAL A 322 25.85 12.61 0.43
N ALA A 323 27.11 12.28 0.13
CA ALA A 323 28.26 12.71 0.94
C ALA A 323 28.36 14.24 1.01
N ARG A 324 28.15 14.95 -0.11
CA ARG A 324 28.18 16.41 -0.18
C ARG A 324 27.07 17.04 0.64
N HIS A 325 25.87 16.47 0.60
CA HIS A 325 24.74 16.92 1.42
C HIS A 325 25.05 16.76 2.91
N VAL A 326 25.48 15.57 3.33
CA VAL A 326 25.84 15.29 4.73
C VAL A 326 26.97 16.20 5.22
N ARG A 327 28.01 16.40 4.40
CA ARG A 327 29.14 17.30 4.70
C ARG A 327 28.69 18.74 4.97
N GLY A 328 27.58 19.18 4.36
CA GLY A 328 26.99 20.50 4.53
C GLY A 328 26.00 20.63 5.70
N LEU A 329 25.64 19.53 6.36
CA LEU A 329 24.71 19.56 7.50
C LEU A 329 25.42 20.12 8.74
N PRO A 330 24.81 21.10 9.46
CA PRO A 330 25.34 21.56 10.74
C PRO A 330 25.50 20.43 11.75
N GLU A 331 24.63 19.43 11.70
CA GLU A 331 24.67 18.25 12.55
C GLU A 331 25.93 17.40 12.37
N PHE A 332 26.45 17.30 11.14
CA PHE A 332 27.71 16.61 10.87
C PHE A 332 28.87 17.26 11.62
N GLU A 333 29.00 18.59 11.51
CA GLU A 333 30.05 19.35 12.19
C GLU A 333 29.88 19.38 13.71
N HIS A 334 28.64 19.53 14.19
CA HIS A 334 28.37 19.71 15.61
C HIS A 334 28.41 18.43 16.43
N TYR A 335 28.18 17.26 15.80
CA TYR A 335 28.18 15.97 16.46
C TYR A 335 29.24 15.04 15.89
N PHE A 336 29.10 14.58 14.65
CA PHE A 336 29.91 13.47 14.11
C PHE A 336 31.39 13.83 13.94
N ALA A 337 31.71 14.97 13.34
CA ALA A 337 33.10 15.43 13.17
C ALA A 337 33.80 15.72 14.51
N LYS A 338 33.06 16.09 15.55
CA LYS A 338 33.64 16.27 16.91
C LYS A 338 33.96 14.95 17.60
N GLN A 339 33.12 13.92 17.40
CA GLN A 339 33.33 12.60 17.98
C GLN A 339 34.42 11.82 17.22
N THR A 340 34.52 12.03 15.91
CA THR A 340 35.48 11.36 15.04
C THR A 340 36.07 12.37 14.04
N PRO A 341 37.11 13.13 14.41
CA PRO A 341 37.71 14.14 13.54
C PRO A 341 38.20 13.61 12.19
N GLU A 342 38.62 12.34 12.13
CA GLU A 342 39.08 11.66 10.92
C GLU A 342 37.96 11.54 9.86
N LEU A 343 36.69 11.61 10.29
CA LEU A 343 35.52 11.50 9.42
C LEU A 343 35.47 12.63 8.37
N VAL A 344 35.98 13.83 8.70
CA VAL A 344 36.07 14.94 7.75
C VAL A 344 36.94 14.54 6.56
N SER A 345 38.15 14.04 6.84
CA SER A 345 39.07 13.59 5.79
C SER A 345 38.50 12.41 4.98
N ARG A 346 37.72 11.54 5.63
CA ARG A 346 37.05 10.42 4.96
C ARG A 346 35.99 10.93 3.96
N LEU A 347 35.12 11.84 4.36
CA LEU A 347 34.12 12.42 3.45
C LEU A 347 34.78 13.22 2.33
N ASP A 348 35.81 13.99 2.65
CA ASP A 348 36.55 14.76 1.65
C ASP A 348 37.19 13.84 0.59
N SER A 349 37.60 12.61 0.96
CA SER A 349 38.09 11.62 0.00
C SER A 349 37.01 11.06 -0.94
N LEU A 350 35.73 11.08 -0.53
CA LEU A 350 34.59 10.78 -1.42
C LEU A 350 34.23 11.96 -2.34
N LEU A 351 34.66 13.18 -1.99
CA LEU A 351 34.32 14.41 -2.71
C LEU A 351 35.45 14.90 -3.64
N ILE A 352 36.45 14.06 -3.91
CA ILE A 352 37.54 14.36 -4.83
C ILE A 352 36.99 14.76 -6.21
N GLU A 353 37.58 15.78 -6.84
CA GLU A 353 37.10 16.23 -8.15
C GLU A 353 37.35 15.20 -9.25
N GLN A 354 38.47 14.47 -9.14
CA GLN A 354 38.83 13.43 -10.11
C GLN A 354 37.87 12.25 -9.99
N PRO A 355 37.57 11.55 -11.11
CA PRO A 355 36.80 10.31 -11.06
C PRO A 355 37.44 9.30 -10.09
N TYR A 356 36.62 8.47 -9.46
CA TYR A 356 37.15 7.42 -8.59
C TYR A 356 38.11 6.51 -9.34
N ALA A 357 39.12 5.98 -8.64
CA ALA A 357 40.11 5.11 -9.25
C ALA A 357 39.43 3.87 -9.83
N ARG A 358 39.93 3.36 -10.96
CA ARG A 358 39.42 2.15 -11.61
C ARG A 358 40.57 1.18 -11.82
N MET A 359 40.38 -0.07 -11.44
CA MET A 359 41.34 -1.14 -11.71
C MET A 359 40.61 -2.45 -11.98
N THR A 360 41.18 -3.31 -12.82
CA THR A 360 40.62 -4.65 -13.02
C THR A 360 40.96 -5.55 -11.84
N TYR A 361 40.15 -6.59 -11.62
CA TYR A 361 40.39 -7.63 -10.62
C TYR A 361 41.76 -8.29 -10.81
N SER A 362 42.15 -8.59 -12.06
CA SER A 362 43.47 -9.15 -12.35
C SER A 362 44.59 -8.23 -11.87
N ARG A 363 44.45 -6.92 -12.06
CA ARG A 363 45.42 -5.94 -11.57
C ARG A 363 45.40 -5.82 -10.05
N ALA A 364 44.22 -5.88 -9.43
CA ALA A 364 44.07 -5.87 -7.99
C ALA A 364 44.80 -7.06 -7.33
N VAL A 365 44.59 -8.28 -7.84
CA VAL A 365 45.28 -9.49 -7.37
C VAL A 365 46.79 -9.38 -7.55
N GLU A 366 47.25 -8.86 -8.69
CA GLU A 366 48.69 -8.66 -8.95
C GLU A 366 49.34 -7.69 -7.94
N LEU A 367 48.66 -6.59 -7.62
CA LEU A 367 49.12 -5.62 -6.61
C LEU A 367 49.20 -6.24 -5.22
N LEU A 368 48.18 -7.01 -4.84
CA LEU A 368 48.12 -7.71 -3.56
C LEU A 368 49.22 -8.77 -3.45
N GLN A 369 49.43 -9.58 -4.50
CA GLN A 369 50.51 -10.57 -4.56
C GLN A 369 51.90 -9.93 -4.50
N SER A 370 52.07 -8.78 -5.18
CA SER A 370 53.32 -8.01 -5.12
C SER A 370 53.59 -7.49 -3.71
N HIS A 371 52.54 -7.09 -2.98
CA HIS A 371 52.68 -6.70 -1.58
C HIS A 371 53.02 -7.88 -0.67
N VAL A 372 52.39 -9.05 -0.86
CA VAL A 372 52.74 -10.29 -0.13
C VAL A 372 54.19 -10.71 -0.40
N ALA A 373 54.69 -10.52 -1.62
CA ALA A 373 56.09 -10.80 -1.93
C ALA A 373 57.07 -9.89 -1.16
N THR A 374 56.66 -8.67 -0.81
CA THR A 374 57.44 -7.75 0.03
C THR A 374 57.22 -7.96 1.53
N GLU A 375 56.01 -8.36 1.93
CA GLU A 375 55.57 -8.58 3.31
C GLU A 375 54.78 -9.90 3.39
N PRO A 376 55.47 -11.04 3.62
CA PRO A 376 54.85 -12.38 3.54
C PRO A 376 53.67 -12.62 4.47
N ASP A 377 53.58 -11.89 5.58
CA ASP A 377 52.51 -11.98 6.58
C ASP A 377 51.48 -10.83 6.46
N ALA A 378 51.44 -10.11 5.34
CA ALA A 378 50.56 -8.95 5.14
C ALA A 378 49.06 -9.28 5.20
N PHE A 379 48.67 -10.51 4.82
CA PHE A 379 47.28 -10.96 4.74
C PHE A 379 47.13 -12.35 5.35
N VAL A 380 46.00 -12.58 6.03
CA VAL A 380 45.64 -13.90 6.56
C VAL A 380 45.24 -14.85 5.42
N PHE A 381 44.56 -14.32 4.40
CA PHE A 381 44.13 -15.04 3.22
C PHE A 381 45.01 -14.64 2.03
N ALA A 382 45.63 -15.64 1.39
CA ALA A 382 46.48 -15.37 0.24
C ALA A 382 45.63 -14.89 -0.97
N PRO A 383 45.99 -13.76 -1.60
CA PRO A 383 45.30 -13.28 -2.80
C PRO A 383 45.59 -14.22 -3.98
N GLN A 384 44.54 -14.86 -4.51
CA GLN A 384 44.63 -15.79 -5.63
C GLN A 384 43.66 -15.41 -6.74
N TRP A 385 44.15 -15.43 -7.99
CA TRP A 385 43.29 -15.21 -9.15
C TRP A 385 42.28 -16.36 -9.29
N GLY A 386 41.01 -16.03 -9.44
CA GLY A 386 39.90 -17.00 -9.43
C GLY A 386 39.20 -17.14 -8.07
N ALA A 387 39.72 -16.51 -7.01
CA ALA A 387 39.08 -16.42 -5.70
C ALA A 387 38.54 -15.01 -5.42
N GLY A 388 37.45 -14.89 -4.66
CA GLY A 388 36.92 -13.59 -4.23
C GLY A 388 37.92 -12.83 -3.34
N LEU A 389 37.91 -11.50 -3.44
CA LEU A 389 38.69 -10.65 -2.54
C LEU A 389 38.12 -10.73 -1.12
N GLN A 390 39.01 -10.75 -0.12
CA GLN A 390 38.61 -10.68 1.28
C GLN A 390 38.63 -9.22 1.76
N THR A 391 37.92 -8.92 2.85
CA THR A 391 37.85 -7.54 3.38
C THR A 391 39.23 -6.92 3.66
N GLU A 392 40.23 -7.71 4.06
CA GLU A 392 41.60 -7.21 4.25
C GLU A 392 42.25 -6.74 2.94
N HIS A 393 41.98 -7.43 1.83
CA HIS A 393 42.45 -7.06 0.49
C HIS A 393 41.74 -5.79 0.01
N GLU A 394 40.42 -5.75 0.14
CA GLU A 394 39.60 -4.60 -0.25
C GLU A 394 40.02 -3.33 0.48
N ARG A 395 40.19 -3.43 1.80
CA ARG A 395 40.62 -2.31 2.63
C ARG A 395 42.03 -1.87 2.31
N TRP A 396 42.96 -2.80 2.05
CA TRP A 396 44.32 -2.42 1.67
C TRP A 396 44.34 -1.65 0.34
N LEU A 397 43.56 -2.08 -0.65
CA LEU A 397 43.44 -1.40 -1.94
C LEU A 397 42.90 0.02 -1.77
N ALA A 398 41.82 0.21 -1.01
CA ALA A 398 41.21 1.53 -0.82
C ALA A 398 42.00 2.44 0.14
N GLU A 399 42.50 1.91 1.26
CA GLU A 399 43.14 2.71 2.33
C GLU A 399 44.63 2.95 2.11
N GLN A 400 45.38 1.92 1.70
CA GLN A 400 46.84 1.97 1.64
C GLN A 400 47.35 2.31 0.24
N TYR A 401 46.77 1.66 -0.78
CA TYR A 401 47.22 1.82 -2.16
C TYR A 401 46.59 3.06 -2.84
N VAL A 402 45.26 3.13 -2.95
CA VAL A 402 44.55 4.24 -3.62
C VAL A 402 44.41 5.46 -2.71
N LYS A 403 44.26 5.24 -1.40
CA LYS A 403 43.97 6.29 -0.39
C LYS A 403 42.68 7.05 -0.70
N GLY A 404 41.65 6.32 -1.15
CA GLY A 404 40.39 6.86 -1.61
C GLY A 404 39.48 5.76 -2.18
N PRO A 405 38.29 6.13 -2.67
CA PRO A 405 37.36 5.20 -3.29
C PRO A 405 37.92 4.63 -4.61
N VAL A 406 37.66 3.34 -4.85
CA VAL A 406 38.14 2.61 -6.03
C VAL A 406 37.11 1.60 -6.52
N PHE A 407 36.88 1.58 -7.83
CA PHE A 407 36.16 0.51 -8.51
C PHE A 407 37.13 -0.61 -8.89
N VAL A 408 36.82 -1.83 -8.47
CA VAL A 408 37.46 -3.05 -8.98
C VAL A 408 36.53 -3.70 -9.99
N THR A 409 36.97 -3.85 -11.24
CA THR A 409 36.14 -4.34 -12.36
C THR A 409 36.54 -5.74 -12.82
N ASP A 410 35.71 -6.37 -13.65
CA ASP A 410 36.11 -7.55 -14.43
C ASP A 410 36.47 -8.78 -13.59
N TYR A 411 35.62 -9.11 -12.62
CA TYR A 411 35.78 -10.32 -11.81
C TYR A 411 35.62 -11.60 -12.63
N PRO A 412 36.23 -12.72 -12.19
CA PRO A 412 36.09 -14.02 -12.83
C PRO A 412 34.62 -14.44 -12.96
N THR A 413 34.22 -14.90 -14.15
CA THR A 413 32.83 -15.27 -14.46
C THR A 413 32.23 -16.31 -13.50
N PRO A 414 32.96 -17.36 -13.06
CA PRO A 414 32.41 -18.36 -12.14
C PRO A 414 32.05 -17.82 -10.74
N LEU A 415 32.49 -16.62 -10.37
CA LEU A 415 32.18 -16.00 -9.08
C LEU A 415 30.95 -15.10 -9.13
N LYS A 416 30.35 -14.89 -10.31
CA LYS A 416 29.31 -13.88 -10.52
C LYS A 416 28.00 -14.52 -11.04
N PRO A 417 26.83 -13.94 -10.70
CA PRO A 417 25.53 -14.47 -11.10
C PRO A 417 25.31 -14.61 -12.62
N PHE A 418 24.40 -15.50 -13.00
CA PHE A 418 24.09 -15.89 -14.38
C PHE A 418 23.65 -14.74 -15.30
N TYR A 419 23.05 -13.69 -14.76
CA TYR A 419 22.47 -12.57 -15.53
C TYR A 419 23.51 -11.50 -15.92
N MET A 420 24.74 -11.59 -15.42
CA MET A 420 25.78 -10.60 -15.68
C MET A 420 26.49 -10.86 -17.01
N LEU A 421 26.80 -9.80 -17.77
CA LEU A 421 27.39 -9.88 -19.11
C LEU A 421 28.87 -10.32 -19.07
N PRO A 422 29.26 -11.45 -19.68
CA PRO A 422 30.67 -11.84 -19.83
C PRO A 422 31.43 -10.89 -20.76
N ASN A 423 32.69 -10.61 -20.42
CA ASN A 423 33.55 -9.73 -21.21
C ASN A 423 33.86 -10.32 -22.59
N PRO A 424 33.80 -9.51 -23.66
CA PRO A 424 34.01 -9.98 -25.03
C PRO A 424 35.48 -10.21 -25.38
N THR A 425 36.42 -9.82 -24.53
CA THR A 425 37.87 -10.00 -24.71
C THR A 425 38.46 -10.81 -23.57
N ALA A 426 39.56 -11.52 -23.84
CA ALA A 426 40.33 -12.18 -22.80
C ALA A 426 40.94 -11.11 -21.86
N PRO A 427 41.02 -11.37 -20.54
CA PRO A 427 41.68 -10.45 -19.63
C PRO A 427 43.18 -10.35 -19.94
N GLU A 428 43.77 -9.17 -19.69
CA GLU A 428 45.19 -8.94 -19.88
C GLU A 428 46.04 -9.90 -19.02
N PRO A 429 47.19 -10.40 -19.52
CA PRO A 429 48.05 -11.30 -18.76
C PRO A 429 48.58 -10.64 -17.48
N ILE A 430 48.57 -11.39 -16.37
CA ILE A 430 49.21 -10.96 -15.12
C ILE A 430 50.73 -10.98 -15.32
N SER A 431 51.43 -9.85 -15.10
CA SER A 431 52.85 -9.72 -15.48
C SER A 431 53.81 -10.59 -14.63
N ASN A 432 53.33 -11.12 -13.49
CA ASN A 432 54.08 -11.93 -12.54
C ASN A 432 53.57 -13.39 -12.39
N ALA A 433 52.82 -13.92 -13.36
CA ALA A 433 52.29 -15.29 -13.30
C ALA A 433 53.42 -16.34 -13.19
N THR A 434 53.29 -17.31 -12.27
CA THR A 434 54.21 -18.45 -12.21
C THR A 434 54.15 -19.26 -13.53
N PRO A 435 55.23 -19.98 -13.92
CA PRO A 435 55.26 -20.75 -15.17
C PRO A 435 54.10 -21.76 -15.30
N ALA A 436 53.53 -22.22 -14.17
CA ALA A 436 52.36 -23.10 -14.14
C ALA A 436 51.03 -22.38 -14.42
N ALA A 437 50.90 -21.09 -14.05
CA ALA A 437 49.71 -20.28 -14.32
C ALA A 437 49.70 -19.67 -15.74
N ALA A 438 50.87 -19.53 -16.37
CA ALA A 438 51.02 -19.06 -17.76
C ALA A 438 50.58 -20.08 -18.82
N ALA A 439 50.33 -21.34 -18.44
CA ALA A 439 49.96 -22.42 -19.37
C ALA A 439 48.48 -22.38 -19.81
N THR A 440 47.61 -21.69 -19.09
CA THR A 440 46.20 -21.45 -19.45
C THR A 440 45.99 -19.96 -19.68
N ARG A 441 46.07 -19.52 -20.94
CA ARG A 441 45.68 -18.17 -21.32
C ARG A 441 44.17 -18.03 -21.03
N PRO A 442 43.73 -17.08 -20.20
CA PRO A 442 42.31 -16.95 -19.90
C PRO A 442 41.54 -16.72 -21.20
N GLU A 443 40.53 -17.56 -21.43
CA GLU A 443 39.76 -17.54 -22.67
C GLU A 443 38.82 -16.33 -22.71
N ARG A 444 38.27 -16.05 -23.89
CA ARG A 444 37.21 -15.05 -24.05
C ARG A 444 36.05 -15.38 -23.11
N GLY A 445 35.54 -14.40 -22.37
CA GLY A 445 34.46 -14.63 -21.40
C GLY A 445 34.90 -15.18 -20.04
N ALA A 446 36.22 -15.22 -19.76
CA ALA A 446 36.75 -15.62 -18.44
C ALA A 446 36.45 -14.62 -17.30
N THR A 447 36.06 -13.39 -17.64
CA THR A 447 35.65 -12.35 -16.69
C THR A 447 34.30 -11.75 -17.10
N THR A 448 33.65 -11.07 -16.16
CA THR A 448 32.32 -10.46 -16.33
C THR A 448 32.42 -8.94 -16.22
N ALA A 449 31.69 -8.20 -17.07
CA ALA A 449 31.56 -6.75 -17.02
C ALA A 449 30.77 -6.29 -15.77
N CYS A 450 31.44 -6.34 -14.63
CA CYS A 450 30.93 -6.03 -13.31
C CYS A 450 31.94 -5.20 -12.53
N PHE A 451 31.50 -4.59 -11.44
CA PHE A 451 32.35 -3.83 -10.54
C PHE A 451 31.91 -4.00 -9.09
N ASP A 452 32.89 -3.84 -8.19
CA ASP A 452 32.65 -3.55 -6.78
C ASP A 452 33.26 -2.17 -6.46
N LEU A 453 32.50 -1.31 -5.79
CA LEU A 453 32.96 -0.01 -5.28
C LEU A 453 33.51 -0.19 -3.86
N LEU A 454 34.82 -0.08 -3.72
CA LEU A 454 35.52 -0.17 -2.45
C LEU A 454 35.76 1.23 -1.89
N VAL A 455 35.53 1.41 -0.60
CA VAL A 455 35.77 2.67 0.10
C VAL A 455 36.63 2.47 1.35
N PRO A 456 37.46 3.47 1.73
CA PRO A 456 38.28 3.39 2.93
C PRO A 456 37.46 3.06 4.19
N SER A 457 38.06 2.34 5.13
CA SER A 457 37.48 1.89 6.41
C SER A 457 36.41 0.80 6.33
N LEU A 458 35.71 0.67 5.20
CA LEU A 458 34.60 -0.29 5.04
C LEU A 458 35.00 -1.51 4.20
N GLY A 459 35.66 -1.32 3.06
CA GLY A 459 35.73 -2.31 1.98
C GLY A 459 34.60 -2.09 0.97
N GLU A 460 33.93 -3.15 0.53
CA GLU A 460 32.83 -3.07 -0.43
C GLU A 460 31.60 -2.27 0.08
N LEU A 461 31.22 -1.24 -0.69
CA LEU A 461 30.04 -0.41 -0.49
C LEU A 461 28.89 -0.75 -1.45
N ALA A 462 29.21 -1.04 -2.71
CA ALA A 462 28.23 -1.32 -3.77
C ALA A 462 28.80 -2.31 -4.78
N GLY A 463 27.93 -3.12 -5.38
CA GLY A 463 28.26 -4.03 -6.47
C GLY A 463 27.34 -3.78 -7.67
N GLY A 464 27.86 -3.88 -8.89
CA GLY A 464 27.08 -3.63 -10.10
C GLY A 464 27.60 -4.37 -11.32
N SER A 465 26.80 -4.43 -12.37
CA SER A 465 27.20 -5.04 -13.64
C SER A 465 26.33 -4.64 -14.81
N LEU A 466 26.84 -4.89 -16.01
CA LEU A 466 26.04 -4.93 -17.23
C LEU A 466 25.28 -6.26 -17.30
N ARG A 467 24.11 -6.23 -17.94
CA ARG A 467 23.23 -7.40 -18.03
C ARG A 467 23.42 -8.16 -19.34
N GLU A 468 23.35 -9.48 -19.28
CA GLU A 468 23.36 -10.33 -20.47
C GLU A 468 22.04 -10.13 -21.21
N HIS A 469 22.10 -9.38 -22.30
CA HIS A 469 20.97 -9.01 -23.13
C HIS A 469 20.79 -9.98 -24.32
N ARG A 470 21.74 -10.89 -24.55
CA ARG A 470 21.67 -11.87 -25.65
C ARG A 470 20.98 -13.14 -25.16
N LEU A 471 19.77 -13.38 -25.64
CA LEU A 471 18.92 -14.49 -25.20
C LEU A 471 19.64 -15.85 -25.16
N ALA A 472 20.30 -16.24 -26.25
CA ALA A 472 20.96 -17.54 -26.36
C ALA A 472 22.21 -17.69 -25.46
N GLU A 473 22.82 -16.59 -25.03
CA GLU A 473 23.92 -16.62 -24.06
C GLU A 473 23.36 -16.68 -22.64
N LEU A 474 22.28 -15.93 -22.36
CA LEU A 474 21.58 -15.95 -21.08
C LEU A 474 21.01 -17.35 -20.78
N GLU A 475 20.35 -17.99 -21.75
CA GLU A 475 19.84 -19.37 -21.61
C GLU A 475 20.97 -20.35 -21.28
N ARG A 476 22.12 -20.25 -21.98
CA ARG A 476 23.30 -21.06 -21.68
C ARG A 476 23.89 -20.77 -20.29
N ALA A 477 23.91 -19.51 -19.87
CA ALA A 477 24.38 -19.13 -18.54
C ALA A 477 23.46 -19.70 -17.46
N MET A 478 22.14 -19.63 -17.64
CA MET A 478 21.15 -20.22 -16.73
C MET A 478 21.29 -21.74 -16.62
N ASP A 479 21.50 -22.43 -17.75
CA ASP A 479 21.77 -23.87 -17.76
C ASP A 479 23.06 -24.22 -17.00
N ALA A 480 24.13 -23.45 -17.21
CA ALA A 480 25.42 -23.65 -16.53
C ALA A 480 25.32 -23.42 -15.01
N HIS A 481 24.41 -22.54 -14.55
CA HIS A 481 24.14 -22.29 -13.14
C HIS A 481 23.10 -23.24 -12.54
N GLY A 482 22.64 -24.24 -13.30
CA GLY A 482 21.72 -25.26 -12.81
C GLY A 482 20.30 -24.76 -12.53
N LEU A 483 19.91 -23.60 -13.06
CA LEU A 483 18.59 -23.00 -12.81
C LEU A 483 17.46 -23.77 -13.51
N GLY A 484 17.77 -24.54 -14.55
CA GLY A 484 16.80 -25.21 -15.42
C GLY A 484 15.94 -24.17 -16.16
N LEU A 485 15.79 -24.30 -17.48
CA LEU A 485 14.93 -23.40 -18.25
C LEU A 485 13.43 -23.70 -18.00
N ASP A 486 12.98 -23.70 -16.74
CA ASP A 486 11.57 -23.80 -16.39
C ASP A 486 10.85 -22.53 -16.85
N PRO A 487 10.02 -22.61 -17.91
CA PRO A 487 9.33 -21.45 -18.45
C PRO A 487 8.36 -20.84 -17.43
N ALA A 488 7.89 -21.60 -16.44
CA ALA A 488 7.00 -21.10 -15.39
C ALA A 488 7.71 -20.17 -14.40
N ALA A 489 9.00 -20.39 -14.12
CA ALA A 489 9.78 -19.62 -13.15
C ALA A 489 10.46 -18.40 -13.78
N TYR A 490 11.08 -18.57 -14.95
CA TYR A 490 11.93 -17.55 -15.59
C TYR A 490 11.44 -17.11 -16.97
N GLY A 491 10.29 -17.60 -17.46
CA GLY A 491 9.76 -17.24 -18.78
C GLY A 491 9.61 -15.73 -18.96
N TRP A 492 9.10 -15.05 -17.94
CA TRP A 492 8.96 -13.59 -17.94
C TRP A 492 10.31 -12.86 -18.03
N TYR A 493 11.37 -13.42 -17.44
CA TYR A 493 12.71 -12.83 -17.44
C TYR A 493 13.40 -13.01 -18.79
N LEU A 494 13.22 -14.18 -19.43
CA LEU A 494 13.66 -14.43 -20.80
C LEU A 494 12.90 -13.57 -21.82
N ASP A 495 11.62 -13.29 -21.56
CA ASP A 495 10.79 -12.44 -22.41
C ASP A 495 11.32 -11.00 -22.50
N LEU A 496 12.02 -10.51 -21.46
CA LEU A 496 12.74 -9.22 -21.50
C LEU A 496 13.83 -9.21 -22.59
N ARG A 497 14.37 -10.38 -22.97
CA ARG A 497 15.36 -10.52 -24.05
C ARG A 497 14.69 -10.80 -25.39
N ARG A 498 13.53 -11.46 -25.41
CA ARG A 498 12.77 -11.77 -26.63
C ARG A 498 12.08 -10.54 -27.22
N TYR A 499 11.50 -9.68 -26.37
CA TYR A 499 10.61 -8.61 -26.81
C TYR A 499 11.28 -7.23 -26.71
N GLY A 500 12.26 -6.97 -27.58
CA GLY A 500 12.84 -5.63 -27.74
C GLY A 500 13.82 -5.22 -26.64
N THR A 501 14.78 -6.09 -26.32
CA THR A 501 15.80 -5.83 -25.30
C THR A 501 16.74 -4.67 -25.65
N THR A 502 17.39 -4.12 -24.62
CA THR A 502 18.39 -3.05 -24.76
C THR A 502 19.69 -3.45 -24.07
N ARG A 503 20.78 -2.73 -24.35
CA ARG A 503 21.97 -2.80 -23.50
C ARG A 503 21.69 -2.02 -22.22
N HIS A 504 21.79 -2.70 -21.10
CA HIS A 504 21.42 -2.16 -19.79
C HIS A 504 22.31 -2.71 -18.69
N GLY A 505 22.26 -2.05 -17.54
CA GLY A 505 23.11 -2.34 -16.40
C GLY A 505 22.68 -1.56 -15.17
N GLY A 506 23.12 -2.03 -14.02
CA GLY A 506 22.68 -1.51 -12.75
C GLY A 506 23.61 -1.88 -11.60
N PHE A 507 23.27 -1.39 -10.42
CA PHE A 507 24.02 -1.63 -9.19
C PHE A 507 23.10 -1.73 -7.98
N GLY A 508 23.59 -2.40 -6.94
CA GLY A 508 23.03 -2.42 -5.60
C GLY A 508 24.04 -1.83 -4.61
N LEU A 509 23.57 -0.96 -3.71
CA LEU A 509 24.37 -0.27 -2.71
C LEU A 509 23.77 -0.52 -1.32
N GLY A 510 24.60 -0.97 -0.38
CA GLY A 510 24.19 -1.23 1.01
C GLY A 510 23.94 0.07 1.77
N TRP A 511 22.68 0.42 2.03
CA TRP A 511 22.33 1.72 2.57
C TRP A 511 22.83 1.92 4.00
N GLU A 512 22.71 0.92 4.87
CA GLU A 512 23.25 0.97 6.23
C GLU A 512 24.77 1.14 6.25
N ARG A 513 25.48 0.57 5.26
CA ARG A 513 26.93 0.73 5.14
C ARG A 513 27.30 2.16 4.76
N LEU A 514 26.54 2.79 3.87
CA LEU A 514 26.72 4.21 3.54
C LEU A 514 26.42 5.12 4.74
N VAL A 515 25.37 4.83 5.51
CA VAL A 515 25.07 5.56 6.75
C VAL A 515 26.23 5.44 7.73
N GLY A 516 26.75 4.23 7.96
CA GLY A 516 27.90 4.00 8.84
C GLY A 516 29.16 4.74 8.37
N LEU A 517 29.45 4.68 7.06
CA LEU A 517 30.58 5.38 6.44
C LEU A 517 30.52 6.89 6.67
N LEU A 518 29.35 7.51 6.46
CA LEU A 518 29.17 8.97 6.53
C LEU A 518 28.99 9.50 7.97
N THR A 519 28.59 8.64 8.91
CA THR A 519 28.40 9.02 10.32
C THR A 519 29.55 8.56 11.23
N GLY A 520 30.44 7.68 10.76
CA GLY A 520 31.51 7.09 11.56
C GLY A 520 31.03 6.00 12.53
N ILE A 521 29.82 5.48 12.34
CA ILE A 521 29.27 4.39 13.17
C ILE A 521 29.74 3.06 12.60
N ASP A 522 30.59 2.35 13.36
CA ASP A 522 31.25 1.13 12.88
C ASP A 522 30.35 -0.12 12.81
N ASN A 523 29.22 -0.12 13.52
CA ASN A 523 28.31 -1.26 13.58
C ASN A 523 27.01 -0.96 12.83
N VAL A 524 26.70 -1.74 11.79
CA VAL A 524 25.52 -1.49 10.94
C VAL A 524 24.19 -1.59 11.69
N ARG A 525 24.12 -2.31 12.82
CA ARG A 525 22.92 -2.35 13.70
C ARG A 525 22.63 -1.04 14.41
N ASP A 526 23.65 -0.20 14.52
CA ASP A 526 23.51 1.15 15.06
C ASP A 526 23.17 2.18 13.97
N CYS A 527 23.13 1.75 12.70
CA CYS A 527 22.72 2.54 11.54
C CYS A 527 21.26 2.28 11.09
N THR A 528 20.56 1.35 11.76
CA THR A 528 19.15 1.01 11.46
C THR A 528 18.17 1.78 12.34
N ALA A 529 16.93 1.88 11.87
CA ALA A 529 15.80 2.42 12.64
C ALA A 529 15.09 1.35 13.49
N GLN A 530 15.66 0.16 13.69
CA GLN A 530 15.01 -0.93 14.41
C GLN A 530 14.81 -0.59 15.89
N ILE A 531 13.55 -0.60 16.34
CA ILE A 531 13.10 -0.12 17.66
C ILE A 531 12.89 -1.28 18.64
N ASP A 532 12.72 -2.50 18.13
CA ASP A 532 12.53 -3.68 18.97
C ASP A 532 13.88 -4.18 19.53
N PRO A 533 14.06 -4.25 20.87
CA PRO A 533 15.26 -4.82 21.48
C PRO A 533 15.43 -6.33 21.28
N PHE A 534 14.45 -7.02 20.70
CA PHE A 534 14.57 -8.42 20.27
C PHE A 534 15.51 -8.58 19.07
N SER A 535 16.80 -8.29 19.26
CA SER A 535 17.88 -8.64 18.33
C SER A 535 18.19 -10.15 18.32
N SER A 536 17.20 -10.99 18.62
CA SER A 536 17.31 -12.45 18.70
C SER A 536 16.10 -13.16 18.10
N TYR A 537 15.40 -12.54 17.15
CA TYR A 537 14.78 -13.36 16.13
C TYR A 537 15.92 -13.96 15.29
N GLU A 538 16.50 -15.06 15.76
CA GLU A 538 16.46 -16.22 14.86
C GLU A 538 15.00 -16.28 14.41
N LEU A 539 14.73 -16.00 13.14
CA LEU A 539 13.43 -16.31 12.56
C LEU A 539 13.11 -17.74 13.01
N CYS A 540 12.12 -17.87 13.90
CA CYS A 540 12.02 -19.01 14.79
C CYS A 540 11.63 -20.25 13.97
N VAL A 541 12.63 -21.00 13.52
CA VAL A 541 12.50 -22.42 13.26
C VAL A 541 12.25 -23.04 14.63
N ARG A 542 11.00 -23.38 14.97
CA ARG A 542 10.72 -24.09 16.24
C ARG A 542 10.73 -25.60 16.03
N PRO A 543 11.59 -26.34 16.75
CA PRO A 543 11.29 -27.69 17.19
C PRO A 543 10.37 -27.62 18.42
N SER A 544 9.17 -28.17 18.24
CA SER A 544 8.36 -29.00 19.16
C SER A 544 8.51 -28.89 20.71
N VAL A 545 7.36 -28.52 21.32
CA VAL A 545 6.76 -28.88 22.64
C VAL A 545 7.26 -28.22 23.96
N PRO A 546 6.48 -28.29 25.07
CA PRO A 546 5.52 -27.28 25.53
C PRO A 546 5.95 -26.60 26.84
N CYS A 547 5.44 -25.40 27.15
CA CYS A 547 4.94 -24.99 28.48
C CYS A 547 4.73 -23.46 28.53
N SER A 548 3.67 -23.11 29.24
CA SER A 548 3.19 -21.80 29.69
C SER A 548 4.25 -20.83 30.21
N VAL A 549 4.04 -19.52 29.95
CA VAL A 549 4.02 -18.37 30.89
C VAL A 549 3.90 -17.08 30.03
N PRO A 550 3.16 -16.03 30.49
CA PRO A 550 2.42 -15.12 29.63
C PRO A 550 3.24 -13.87 29.24
N TYR A 551 3.19 -13.49 27.96
CA TYR A 551 3.83 -12.27 27.47
C TYR A 551 2.89 -11.07 27.63
N GLN A 552 3.34 -10.08 28.39
CA GLN A 552 2.63 -8.84 28.72
C GLN A 552 2.54 -7.92 27.50
N LEU A 553 1.35 -7.86 26.89
CA LEU A 553 0.92 -6.74 26.05
C LEU A 553 0.57 -5.54 26.94
N ARG A 554 1.59 -4.79 27.37
CA ARG A 554 1.43 -3.45 27.96
C ARG A 554 2.37 -2.46 27.27
N SER A 555 2.00 -2.03 26.05
CA SER A 555 2.53 -0.77 25.50
C SER A 555 1.73 -0.17 24.32
N LEU A 556 0.63 -0.77 23.88
CA LEU A 556 -0.31 -0.15 22.93
C LEU A 556 -1.64 0.33 23.54
N GLN A 557 -1.84 0.16 24.86
CA GLN A 557 -3.04 0.65 25.57
C GLN A 557 -2.84 1.93 26.39
N ALA A 558 -1.65 2.53 26.41
CA ALA A 558 -1.33 3.66 27.29
C ALA A 558 -1.44 5.06 26.65
N ARG A 559 -2.22 5.22 25.57
CA ARG A 559 -2.70 6.56 25.11
C ARG A 559 -4.22 6.66 25.06
N TYR A 560 -4.94 5.80 25.79
CA TYR A 560 -6.39 5.92 25.99
C TYR A 560 -6.80 5.73 27.46
N SER A 561 -5.97 6.25 28.37
CA SER A 561 -6.35 6.40 29.78
C SER A 561 -5.86 7.73 30.33
N CYS A 562 -6.52 8.82 29.94
CA CYS A 562 -6.65 9.98 30.80
C CYS A 562 -8.12 10.38 30.79
N SER A 563 -8.70 10.39 31.99
CA SER A 563 -10.04 10.85 32.30
C SER A 563 -10.23 12.30 31.84
N ALA A 564 -10.79 12.48 30.66
CA ALA A 564 -11.52 13.68 30.29
C ALA A 564 -13.00 13.30 30.12
N PRO A 565 -13.96 14.18 30.47
CA PRO A 565 -15.38 13.87 30.37
C PRO A 565 -15.73 13.48 28.94
N ALA A 566 -16.70 12.58 28.78
CA ALA A 566 -17.21 12.15 27.48
C ALA A 566 -17.69 13.37 26.66
N GLU A 567 -16.91 13.76 25.66
CA GLU A 567 -17.34 14.56 24.52
C GLU A 567 -17.70 13.59 23.38
N PRO A 568 -18.86 13.74 22.71
CA PRO A 568 -19.35 12.80 21.71
C PRO A 568 -18.77 13.04 20.31
N GLY A 569 -18.55 11.96 19.55
CA GLY A 569 -18.55 11.98 18.08
C GLY A 569 -17.19 12.06 17.37
N TYR A 570 -16.56 10.91 17.13
CA TYR A 570 -15.72 10.70 15.93
C TYR A 570 -15.74 9.19 15.62
N SER A 571 -16.70 8.75 14.81
CA SER A 571 -16.72 7.43 14.20
C SER A 571 -17.39 7.55 12.82
N PRO A 572 -16.68 7.30 11.71
CA PRO A 572 -17.24 7.33 10.36
C PRO A 572 -18.29 6.23 10.13
N ALA A 573 -19.34 6.56 9.37
CA ALA A 573 -20.52 5.71 9.23
C ALA A 573 -21.53 6.12 8.13
N GLU A 574 -22.57 5.30 7.92
CA GLU A 574 -23.58 5.44 6.86
C GLU A 574 -24.63 6.53 7.17
N HIS A 575 -24.69 7.57 6.33
CA HIS A 575 -25.59 8.74 6.41
C HIS A 575 -26.89 8.56 5.64
N ALA A 576 -26.79 7.95 4.47
CA ALA A 576 -27.89 7.76 3.54
C ALA A 576 -27.69 6.41 2.83
N ILE A 577 -28.81 5.77 2.48
CA ILE A 577 -28.82 4.51 1.76
C ILE A 577 -29.94 4.54 0.74
N GLU A 578 -29.66 4.13 -0.48
CA GLU A 578 -30.63 4.01 -1.56
C GLU A 578 -30.46 2.65 -2.24
N ILE A 579 -31.54 2.13 -2.80
CA ILE A 579 -31.57 0.83 -3.46
C ILE A 579 -32.24 0.95 -4.84
N TYR A 580 -31.71 0.19 -5.79
CA TYR A 580 -32.29 0.00 -7.11
C TYR A 580 -32.49 -1.49 -7.37
N SER A 581 -33.60 -1.84 -8.01
CA SER A 581 -33.83 -3.16 -8.57
C SER A 581 -34.50 -3.04 -9.95
N PRO A 582 -34.34 -4.04 -10.82
CA PRO A 582 -35.18 -4.17 -12.02
C PRO A 582 -36.67 -4.11 -11.69
N LEU A 583 -37.45 -3.62 -12.65
CA LEU A 583 -38.91 -3.57 -12.54
C LEU A 583 -39.54 -4.96 -12.65
N ARG A 584 -38.91 -5.87 -13.42
CA ARG A 584 -39.43 -7.21 -13.69
C ARG A 584 -38.97 -8.22 -12.64
N CYS A 585 -39.88 -9.12 -12.29
CA CYS A 585 -39.59 -10.27 -11.44
C CYS A 585 -40.43 -11.48 -11.86
N ILE A 586 -40.06 -12.67 -11.42
CA ILE A 586 -40.90 -13.87 -11.50
C ILE A 586 -41.44 -14.26 -10.13
N ASP A 587 -42.55 -15.00 -10.10
CA ASP A 587 -43.05 -15.65 -8.89
C ASP A 587 -42.42 -17.04 -8.75
N GLU A 588 -41.81 -17.33 -7.60
CA GLU A 588 -41.15 -18.62 -7.36
C GLU A 588 -42.15 -19.79 -7.35
N THR A 589 -43.42 -19.55 -7.02
CA THR A 589 -44.48 -20.57 -7.11
C THR A 589 -44.75 -20.96 -8.56
N ASP A 590 -44.67 -20.00 -9.46
CA ASP A 590 -44.85 -20.25 -10.89
C ASP A 590 -43.60 -20.91 -11.49
N LEU A 591 -42.40 -20.54 -11.01
CA LEU A 591 -41.17 -21.22 -11.39
C LEU A 591 -41.16 -22.68 -10.90
N GLU A 592 -41.68 -22.97 -9.71
CA GLU A 592 -41.83 -24.35 -9.21
C GLU A 592 -42.65 -25.21 -10.18
N LYS A 593 -43.77 -24.67 -10.68
CA LYS A 593 -44.62 -25.35 -11.67
C LYS A 593 -43.92 -25.50 -13.01
N PHE A 594 -43.25 -24.44 -13.47
CA PHE A 594 -42.54 -24.40 -14.74
C PHE A 594 -41.40 -25.43 -14.79
N ASP A 595 -40.61 -25.52 -13.72
CA ASP A 595 -39.49 -26.47 -13.58
C ASP A 595 -39.96 -27.92 -13.26
N GLY A 596 -41.26 -28.13 -13.03
CA GLY A 596 -41.82 -29.43 -12.67
C GLY A 596 -41.36 -29.97 -11.31
N VAL A 597 -41.10 -29.07 -10.35
CA VAL A 597 -40.65 -29.43 -9.00
C VAL A 597 -41.81 -29.42 -7.99
N ALA A 598 -41.59 -30.05 -6.83
CA ALA A 598 -42.59 -30.09 -5.77
C ALA A 598 -42.91 -28.68 -5.24
N ALA A 599 -44.20 -28.42 -5.01
CA ALA A 599 -44.67 -27.17 -4.39
C ALA A 599 -43.96 -26.93 -3.04
N GLY A 600 -43.46 -25.71 -2.85
CA GLY A 600 -42.69 -25.35 -1.67
C GLY A 600 -41.18 -25.56 -1.80
N LYS A 601 -40.66 -26.16 -2.89
CA LYS A 601 -39.22 -26.39 -3.05
C LYS A 601 -38.43 -25.08 -3.04
N TYR A 602 -38.92 -24.04 -3.68
CA TYR A 602 -38.27 -22.73 -3.76
C TYR A 602 -38.84 -21.80 -2.68
N THR A 603 -40.17 -21.71 -2.58
CA THR A 603 -40.84 -20.79 -1.64
C THR A 603 -40.59 -21.13 -0.17
N ILE A 604 -40.49 -22.41 0.19
CA ILE A 604 -40.20 -22.86 1.57
C ILE A 604 -38.76 -23.37 1.68
N GLY A 605 -38.30 -24.16 0.71
CA GLY A 605 -36.99 -24.80 0.72
C GLY A 605 -35.83 -23.80 0.54
N LEU A 606 -35.99 -22.80 -0.32
CA LEU A 606 -35.05 -21.69 -0.47
C LEU A 606 -35.48 -20.47 0.34
N GLY A 607 -36.78 -20.28 0.57
CA GLY A 607 -37.32 -19.15 1.32
C GLY A 607 -37.36 -17.86 0.49
N THR A 608 -37.63 -17.98 -0.80
CA THR A 608 -37.71 -16.88 -1.77
C THR A 608 -39.14 -16.79 -2.30
N ASP A 609 -39.74 -15.60 -2.36
CA ASP A 609 -41.09 -15.41 -2.89
C ASP A 609 -41.05 -15.05 -4.38
N LYS A 610 -40.12 -14.17 -4.76
CA LYS A 610 -39.94 -13.64 -6.10
C LYS A 610 -38.46 -13.43 -6.40
N MET A 611 -38.10 -13.49 -7.67
CA MET A 611 -36.74 -13.26 -8.16
C MET A 611 -36.74 -12.16 -9.23
N ALA A 612 -35.95 -11.11 -9.02
CA ALA A 612 -35.81 -10.01 -9.98
C ALA A 612 -34.85 -10.40 -11.11
N PHE A 613 -35.13 -9.94 -12.32
CA PHE A 613 -34.29 -10.23 -13.48
C PHE A 613 -34.34 -9.07 -14.49
N CYS A 614 -33.33 -9.01 -15.35
CA CYS A 614 -33.25 -8.09 -16.48
C CYS A 614 -32.88 -8.84 -17.77
N ASP A 615 -33.07 -8.19 -18.91
CA ASP A 615 -32.62 -8.64 -20.23
C ASP A 615 -31.40 -7.81 -20.66
N ASP A 616 -31.18 -7.64 -21.97
CA ASP A 616 -30.06 -6.90 -22.56
C ASP A 616 -30.12 -5.37 -22.36
N ARG A 617 -31.21 -4.81 -21.80
CA ARG A 617 -31.37 -3.36 -21.58
C ARG A 617 -30.74 -2.85 -20.30
N GLU A 618 -30.49 -3.71 -19.32
CA GLU A 618 -29.84 -3.32 -18.07
C GLU A 618 -28.55 -4.12 -17.86
N ASP A 619 -27.49 -3.41 -17.49
CA ASP A 619 -26.23 -3.97 -17.06
C ASP A 619 -25.77 -3.35 -15.72
N ILE A 620 -24.62 -3.80 -15.22
CA ILE A 620 -24.07 -3.31 -13.96
C ILE A 620 -23.84 -1.80 -13.94
N ASN A 621 -23.43 -1.18 -15.06
CA ASN A 621 -23.26 0.27 -15.12
C ASN A 621 -24.61 0.97 -14.99
N SER A 622 -25.65 0.51 -15.70
CA SER A 622 -26.98 1.12 -15.63
C SER A 622 -27.60 1.04 -14.23
N PHE A 623 -27.40 -0.07 -13.52
CA PHE A 623 -27.83 -0.24 -12.13
C PHE A 623 -27.13 0.77 -11.22
N LEU A 624 -25.80 0.86 -11.34
CA LEU A 624 -24.96 1.64 -10.43
C LEU A 624 -25.12 3.15 -10.72
N LEU A 625 -25.29 3.54 -11.99
CA LEU A 625 -25.66 4.90 -12.39
C LEU A 625 -27.02 5.29 -11.79
N THR A 626 -28.01 4.41 -11.88
CA THR A 626 -29.36 4.68 -11.39
C THR A 626 -29.39 4.84 -9.88
N VAL A 627 -28.84 3.89 -9.12
CA VAL A 627 -28.87 3.96 -7.65
C VAL A 627 -28.06 5.15 -7.12
N THR A 628 -26.94 5.48 -7.77
CA THR A 628 -26.11 6.63 -7.40
C THR A 628 -26.83 7.95 -7.67
N LYS A 629 -27.40 8.12 -8.87
CA LYS A 629 -28.22 9.30 -9.21
C LYS A 629 -29.37 9.45 -8.22
N ASN A 630 -30.11 8.37 -7.97
CA ASN A 630 -31.24 8.38 -7.05
C ASN A 630 -30.81 8.79 -5.64
N LEU A 631 -29.69 8.27 -5.12
CA LEU A 631 -29.19 8.68 -3.80
C LEU A 631 -28.85 10.17 -3.77
N LEU A 632 -28.11 10.67 -4.77
CA LEU A 632 -27.69 12.07 -4.83
C LEU A 632 -28.89 13.02 -4.92
N GLU A 633 -29.86 12.73 -5.80
CA GLU A 633 -31.05 13.56 -5.98
C GLU A 633 -31.97 13.47 -4.77
N LYS A 634 -32.25 12.25 -4.31
CA LYS A 634 -33.23 12.02 -3.25
C LYS A 634 -32.77 12.55 -1.92
N TYR A 635 -31.47 12.61 -1.64
CA TYR A 635 -30.93 13.21 -0.41
C TYR A 635 -30.33 14.60 -0.63
N GLU A 636 -30.49 15.18 -1.82
CA GLU A 636 -30.00 16.52 -2.20
C GLU A 636 -28.49 16.70 -1.94
N ILE A 637 -27.69 15.66 -2.20
CA ILE A 637 -26.26 15.63 -1.91
C ILE A 637 -25.49 16.34 -3.05
N PRO A 638 -24.75 17.42 -2.76
CA PRO A 638 -23.94 18.10 -3.77
C PRO A 638 -22.84 17.16 -4.29
N THR A 639 -22.71 17.03 -5.61
CA THR A 639 -21.64 16.21 -6.24
C THR A 639 -20.23 16.62 -5.83
N ALA A 640 -20.01 17.92 -5.58
CA ALA A 640 -18.76 18.47 -5.05
C ALA A 640 -18.43 18.02 -3.62
N SER A 641 -19.41 17.52 -2.86
CA SER A 641 -19.22 17.05 -1.48
C SER A 641 -18.71 15.60 -1.39
N ILE A 642 -18.50 14.92 -2.52
CA ILE A 642 -17.96 13.57 -2.58
C ILE A 642 -16.44 13.63 -2.84
N GLY A 643 -15.64 13.02 -1.97
CA GLY A 643 -14.17 12.92 -2.11
C GLY A 643 -13.66 11.51 -2.40
N ARG A 644 -14.52 10.50 -2.21
CA ARG A 644 -14.21 9.10 -2.53
C ARG A 644 -15.44 8.37 -3.05
N LEU A 645 -15.25 7.48 -4.03
CA LEU A 645 -16.27 6.63 -4.63
C LEU A 645 -15.70 5.23 -4.85
N ASP A 646 -16.13 4.24 -4.07
CA ASP A 646 -15.74 2.84 -4.23
C ASP A 646 -16.93 1.99 -4.70
N VAL A 647 -16.66 1.07 -5.63
CA VAL A 647 -17.66 0.15 -6.18
C VAL A 647 -17.39 -1.28 -5.75
N GLY A 648 -18.38 -1.99 -5.25
CA GLY A 648 -18.34 -3.43 -5.03
C GLY A 648 -19.18 -4.17 -6.06
N THR A 649 -18.58 -5.07 -6.85
CA THR A 649 -19.33 -5.88 -7.81
C THR A 649 -18.54 -7.14 -8.21
N GLU A 650 -19.25 -8.20 -8.58
CA GLU A 650 -18.70 -9.39 -9.26
C GLU A 650 -19.28 -9.58 -10.67
N THR A 651 -20.06 -8.61 -11.16
CA THR A 651 -20.62 -8.57 -12.51
C THR A 651 -19.66 -7.82 -13.42
N ILE A 652 -18.84 -8.55 -14.16
CA ILE A 652 -17.75 -7.98 -14.96
C ILE A 652 -18.20 -7.83 -16.42
N ILE A 653 -18.21 -6.59 -16.91
CA ILE A 653 -18.45 -6.27 -18.33
C ILE A 653 -17.22 -5.65 -19.03
N ASP A 654 -16.19 -5.29 -18.25
CA ASP A 654 -14.87 -4.89 -18.74
C ASP A 654 -13.82 -5.38 -17.74
N LYS A 655 -12.72 -5.95 -18.24
CA LYS A 655 -11.66 -6.57 -17.43
C LYS A 655 -10.68 -5.55 -16.83
N SER A 656 -10.65 -4.34 -17.37
CA SER A 656 -9.73 -3.27 -16.96
C SER A 656 -10.47 -2.01 -16.51
N LYS A 657 -11.44 -1.54 -17.29
CA LYS A 657 -12.19 -0.32 -16.96
C LYS A 657 -13.15 -0.58 -15.79
N ALA A 658 -12.85 0.05 -14.67
CA ALA A 658 -13.69 0.01 -13.47
C ALA A 658 -15.06 0.67 -13.71
N VAL A 659 -16.12 0.09 -13.15
CA VAL A 659 -17.49 0.67 -13.15
C VAL A 659 -17.46 2.07 -12.54
N LYS A 660 -16.64 2.29 -11.50
CA LYS A 660 -16.40 3.61 -10.89
C LYS A 660 -16.15 4.71 -11.94
N THR A 661 -15.40 4.41 -13.00
CA THR A 661 -15.09 5.41 -14.03
C THR A 661 -16.29 5.77 -14.91
N THR A 662 -17.27 4.88 -15.05
CA THR A 662 -18.56 5.20 -15.70
C THR A 662 -19.42 6.07 -14.78
N LEU A 663 -19.35 5.86 -13.46
CA LEU A 663 -20.09 6.68 -12.49
C LEU A 663 -19.57 8.13 -12.41
N MET A 664 -18.33 8.39 -12.85
CA MET A 664 -17.78 9.75 -12.90
C MET A 664 -18.57 10.69 -13.83
N ASP A 665 -19.38 10.16 -14.76
CA ASP A 665 -20.27 10.97 -15.60
C ASP A 665 -21.36 11.69 -14.78
N LEU A 666 -21.64 11.24 -13.55
CA LEU A 666 -22.51 11.93 -12.60
C LEU A 666 -21.81 13.08 -11.85
N PHE A 667 -20.50 13.28 -12.08
CA PHE A 667 -19.65 14.27 -11.38
C PHE A 667 -18.89 15.18 -12.36
N PRO A 668 -19.58 15.87 -13.30
CA PRO A 668 -18.92 16.62 -14.39
C PRO A 668 -17.99 17.74 -13.91
N ASP A 669 -18.29 18.32 -12.75
CA ASP A 669 -17.53 19.43 -12.14
C ASP A 669 -16.66 18.98 -10.94
N ASN A 670 -16.59 17.67 -10.65
CA ASN A 670 -15.79 17.11 -9.56
C ASN A 670 -15.00 15.88 -10.03
N SER A 671 -13.78 16.10 -10.51
CA SER A 671 -12.90 15.03 -10.98
C SER A 671 -11.97 14.46 -9.90
N ASP A 672 -11.83 15.13 -8.76
CA ASP A 672 -10.94 14.73 -7.67
C ASP A 672 -11.69 13.86 -6.67
N ILE A 673 -11.91 12.60 -7.06
CA ILE A 673 -12.64 11.59 -6.27
C ILE A 673 -11.82 10.29 -6.25
N GLU A 674 -11.29 9.90 -5.09
CA GLU A 674 -10.57 8.65 -4.89
C GLU A 674 -11.48 7.42 -5.06
N GLY A 675 -10.88 6.21 -5.08
CA GLY A 675 -11.61 4.94 -5.12
C GLY A 675 -11.82 4.36 -6.52
N ILE A 676 -12.05 3.04 -6.56
CA ILE A 676 -12.21 2.22 -7.77
C ILE A 676 -13.12 1.00 -7.44
N ASP A 677 -13.09 -0.05 -8.27
CA ASP A 677 -13.83 -1.28 -8.01
C ASP A 677 -13.05 -2.22 -7.07
N SER A 678 -13.74 -2.81 -6.08
CA SER A 678 -13.28 -3.88 -5.19
C SER A 678 -14.04 -5.18 -5.50
N LYS A 679 -13.32 -6.29 -5.69
CA LYS A 679 -13.91 -7.54 -6.22
C LYS A 679 -13.43 -8.77 -5.43
N ASN A 680 -14.39 -9.51 -4.87
CA ASN A 680 -14.27 -10.91 -4.45
C ASN A 680 -15.69 -11.47 -4.26
N ALA A 681 -16.29 -12.00 -5.33
CA ALA A 681 -17.68 -12.46 -5.32
C ALA A 681 -18.61 -11.45 -4.60
N CYS A 682 -19.54 -11.94 -3.77
CA CYS A 682 -20.48 -11.12 -3.01
C CYS A 682 -19.84 -10.30 -1.86
N TYR A 683 -18.54 -10.38 -1.62
CA TYR A 683 -17.84 -9.62 -0.57
C TYR A 683 -17.44 -8.20 -1.02
N GLY A 684 -17.44 -7.92 -2.34
CA GLY A 684 -16.92 -6.67 -2.91
C GLY A 684 -17.51 -5.40 -2.30
N GLY A 685 -18.82 -5.38 -1.99
CA GLY A 685 -19.48 -4.24 -1.35
C GLY A 685 -18.95 -3.96 0.06
N THR A 686 -18.60 -5.00 0.81
CA THR A 686 -18.01 -4.86 2.16
C THR A 686 -16.56 -4.44 2.14
N ALA A 687 -15.80 -4.90 1.15
CA ALA A 687 -14.46 -4.36 0.91
C ALA A 687 -14.53 -2.86 0.59
N ALA A 688 -15.45 -2.44 -0.28
CA ALA A 688 -15.67 -1.03 -0.61
C ALA A 688 -16.09 -0.20 0.62
N LEU A 689 -17.00 -0.72 1.46
CA LEU A 689 -17.40 -0.04 2.71
C LEU A 689 -16.23 0.14 3.67
N PHE A 690 -15.42 -0.91 3.89
CA PHE A 690 -14.26 -0.81 4.78
C PHE A 690 -13.21 0.15 4.23
N ASN A 691 -12.97 0.17 2.91
CA ASN A 691 -12.06 1.13 2.29
C ASN A 691 -12.54 2.58 2.47
N ALA A 692 -13.83 2.84 2.28
CA ALA A 692 -14.43 4.15 2.48
C ALA A 692 -14.32 4.62 3.95
N VAL A 693 -14.65 3.76 4.91
CA VAL A 693 -14.51 4.07 6.34
C VAL A 693 -13.05 4.35 6.71
N ASN A 694 -12.13 3.47 6.29
CA ASN A 694 -10.70 3.64 6.55
C ASN A 694 -10.16 4.94 5.93
N TRP A 695 -10.66 5.35 4.76
CA TRP A 695 -10.29 6.61 4.13
C TRP A 695 -10.77 7.81 4.95
N VAL A 696 -12.03 7.82 5.42
CA VAL A 696 -12.56 8.89 6.30
C VAL A 696 -11.76 8.99 7.61
N GLU A 697 -11.27 7.86 8.14
CA GLU A 697 -10.41 7.80 9.34
C GLU A 697 -8.93 8.14 9.07
N SER A 698 -8.52 8.27 7.82
CA SER A 698 -7.12 8.43 7.46
C SER A 698 -6.67 9.89 7.48
N SER A 699 -5.35 10.10 7.48
CA SER A 699 -4.75 11.42 7.25
C SER A 699 -4.97 11.98 5.84
N SER A 700 -5.43 11.15 4.90
CA SER A 700 -5.76 11.55 3.53
C SER A 700 -7.20 12.04 3.40
N TRP A 701 -8.01 11.95 4.46
CA TRP A 701 -9.37 12.48 4.43
C TRP A 701 -9.35 14.00 4.24
N ASP A 702 -10.13 14.47 3.28
CA ASP A 702 -10.20 15.86 2.86
C ASP A 702 -11.45 16.60 3.39
N GLY A 703 -12.20 15.95 4.29
CA GLY A 703 -13.44 16.48 4.86
C GLY A 703 -14.71 16.16 4.06
N ARG A 704 -14.59 15.56 2.87
CA ARG A 704 -15.74 15.20 2.02
C ARG A 704 -16.31 13.83 2.35
N TYR A 705 -17.52 13.54 1.87
CA TYR A 705 -18.14 12.23 2.03
C TYR A 705 -17.47 11.19 1.13
N ALA A 706 -17.49 9.93 1.56
CA ALA A 706 -17.26 8.79 0.71
C ALA A 706 -18.60 8.20 0.23
N LEU A 707 -18.64 7.71 -0.99
CA LEU A 707 -19.79 7.03 -1.57
C LEU A 707 -19.42 5.58 -1.87
N VAL A 708 -20.20 4.64 -1.36
CA VAL A 708 -20.01 3.20 -1.56
C VAL A 708 -21.17 2.70 -2.39
N VAL A 709 -20.89 2.06 -3.52
CA VAL A 709 -21.93 1.53 -4.41
C VAL A 709 -21.70 0.04 -4.63
N ALA A 710 -22.65 -0.79 -4.26
CA ALA A 710 -22.59 -2.23 -4.47
C ALA A 710 -23.74 -2.67 -5.40
N GLY A 711 -23.51 -3.64 -6.26
CA GLY A 711 -24.59 -4.15 -7.10
C GLY A 711 -24.15 -5.24 -8.05
N ASP A 712 -25.12 -6.03 -8.49
CA ASP A 712 -24.86 -7.21 -9.30
C ASP A 712 -26.11 -7.72 -10.03
N ILE A 713 -25.84 -8.51 -11.06
CA ILE A 713 -26.81 -9.32 -11.79
C ILE A 713 -26.43 -10.80 -11.56
N ALA A 714 -27.15 -11.46 -10.67
CA ALA A 714 -26.91 -12.85 -10.30
C ALA A 714 -27.73 -13.80 -11.18
N ILE A 715 -27.07 -14.39 -12.17
CA ILE A 715 -27.70 -15.35 -13.08
C ILE A 715 -26.93 -16.66 -13.14
N TYR A 716 -27.69 -17.73 -13.41
CA TYR A 716 -27.19 -19.10 -13.41
C TYR A 716 -27.73 -19.85 -14.62
N ALA A 717 -26.94 -20.81 -15.09
CA ALA A 717 -27.37 -21.76 -16.11
C ALA A 717 -28.60 -22.57 -15.66
N GLU A 718 -29.21 -23.28 -16.61
CA GLU A 718 -30.32 -24.19 -16.29
C GLU A 718 -29.92 -25.22 -15.22
N GLY A 719 -30.80 -25.38 -14.23
CA GLY A 719 -30.62 -26.35 -13.16
C GLY A 719 -30.94 -25.78 -11.77
N GLY A 720 -30.52 -26.51 -10.74
CA GLY A 720 -30.92 -26.23 -9.35
C GLY A 720 -30.43 -24.90 -8.76
N ALA A 721 -29.54 -24.17 -9.44
CA ALA A 721 -29.05 -22.86 -9.02
C ALA A 721 -29.81 -21.68 -9.69
N ARG A 722 -30.56 -21.91 -10.77
CA ARG A 722 -31.36 -20.86 -11.43
C ARG A 722 -32.31 -20.13 -10.46
N PRO A 723 -33.02 -20.81 -9.53
CA PRO A 723 -33.94 -20.18 -8.58
C PRO A 723 -33.27 -19.41 -7.42
N VAL A 724 -31.94 -19.31 -7.40
CA VAL A 724 -31.19 -18.50 -6.41
C VAL A 724 -30.49 -17.28 -7.05
N GLY A 725 -30.91 -16.92 -8.27
CA GLY A 725 -30.52 -15.68 -8.92
C GLY A 725 -31.17 -14.45 -8.29
N GLY A 726 -31.03 -13.32 -8.97
CA GLY A 726 -31.58 -12.04 -8.56
C GLY A 726 -30.79 -10.88 -9.14
N ALA A 727 -31.24 -9.66 -8.85
CA ALA A 727 -30.59 -8.48 -9.38
C ALA A 727 -30.93 -7.24 -8.54
N GLY A 728 -29.92 -6.40 -8.28
CA GLY A 728 -30.11 -5.12 -7.62
C GLY A 728 -28.81 -4.44 -7.25
N ALA A 729 -28.93 -3.21 -6.76
CA ALA A 729 -27.81 -2.37 -6.36
C ALA A 729 -28.18 -1.50 -5.16
N VAL A 730 -27.20 -1.15 -4.35
CA VAL A 730 -27.32 -0.29 -3.17
C VAL A 730 -26.22 0.77 -3.21
N ALA A 731 -26.56 2.03 -2.95
CA ALA A 731 -25.60 3.11 -2.71
C ALA A 731 -25.68 3.55 -1.25
N MET A 732 -24.54 3.83 -0.63
CA MET A 732 -24.42 4.27 0.76
C MET A 732 -23.48 5.47 0.85
N LEU A 733 -23.94 6.54 1.49
CA LEU A 733 -23.11 7.71 1.80
C LEU A 733 -22.40 7.49 3.14
N VAL A 734 -21.09 7.65 3.20
CA VAL A 734 -20.24 7.41 4.37
C VAL A 734 -19.56 8.71 4.81
N GLY A 735 -19.60 9.03 6.09
CA GLY A 735 -18.99 10.25 6.66
C GLY A 735 -18.99 10.25 8.19
N PRO A 736 -18.49 11.32 8.84
CA PRO A 736 -18.55 11.49 10.30
C PRO A 736 -19.98 11.79 10.79
N ASP A 737 -20.29 11.47 12.06
CA ASP A 737 -21.58 11.80 12.71
C ASP A 737 -22.83 11.09 12.13
N ALA A 738 -22.63 9.95 11.48
CA ALA A 738 -23.73 9.21 10.87
C ALA A 738 -24.66 8.53 11.91
N PRO A 739 -25.94 8.33 11.56
CA PRO A 739 -26.89 7.63 12.43
C PRO A 739 -26.53 6.15 12.64
N LEU A 740 -25.88 5.51 11.66
CA LEU A 740 -25.52 4.08 11.68
C LEU A 740 -24.01 3.87 11.83
N VAL A 741 -23.51 3.91 13.06
CA VAL A 741 -22.07 3.89 13.37
C VAL A 741 -21.43 2.52 13.16
N LEU A 742 -20.43 2.40 12.28
CA LEU A 742 -19.62 1.17 12.19
C LEU A 742 -18.76 1.05 13.45
N GLU A 743 -18.91 -0.05 14.20
CA GLU A 743 -18.03 -0.29 15.34
C GLU A 743 -16.68 -0.81 14.86
N PRO A 744 -15.56 -0.37 15.46
CA PRO A 744 -14.20 -0.60 14.93
C PRO A 744 -13.74 -2.06 15.02
N ILE A 745 -14.55 -2.95 15.61
CA ILE A 745 -14.23 -4.37 15.76
C ILE A 745 -14.97 -5.17 14.71
N HIS A 746 -14.21 -5.82 13.85
CA HIS A 746 -14.68 -6.83 12.91
C HIS A 746 -13.86 -8.12 13.00
N GLY A 747 -14.50 -9.27 12.80
CA GLY A 747 -13.84 -10.56 12.66
C GLY A 747 -13.90 -11.00 11.21
N SER A 748 -12.78 -11.38 10.62
CA SER A 748 -12.71 -11.75 9.21
C SER A 748 -12.11 -13.14 9.06
N PHE A 749 -12.55 -13.85 8.03
CA PHE A 749 -12.03 -15.15 7.63
C PHE A 749 -11.94 -15.19 6.11
N MET A 750 -10.77 -15.55 5.60
CA MET A 750 -10.50 -15.72 4.17
C MET A 750 -9.78 -17.04 3.98
N ALA A 751 -10.09 -17.75 2.91
CA ALA A 751 -9.48 -19.03 2.57
C ALA A 751 -9.50 -19.23 1.07
N ASN A 752 -8.56 -19.99 0.51
CA ASN A 752 -8.59 -20.34 -0.90
C ASN A 752 -9.47 -21.58 -1.14
N VAL A 753 -10.63 -21.40 -1.76
CA VAL A 753 -11.59 -22.46 -2.06
C VAL A 753 -12.27 -22.26 -3.41
N TYR A 754 -12.80 -23.33 -3.99
CA TYR A 754 -13.52 -23.30 -5.27
C TYR A 754 -15.01 -23.66 -5.08
N ASP A 755 -15.67 -23.06 -4.09
CA ASP A 755 -17.09 -23.29 -3.81
C ASP A 755 -18.00 -22.63 -4.86
N PHE A 756 -17.65 -21.42 -5.29
CA PHE A 756 -18.27 -20.70 -6.40
C PHE A 756 -17.25 -19.74 -7.02
N TYR A 757 -17.13 -19.75 -8.35
CA TYR A 757 -16.17 -18.93 -9.09
C TYR A 757 -16.59 -18.78 -10.57
N LYS A 758 -16.07 -17.75 -11.26
CA LYS A 758 -16.38 -17.47 -12.67
C LYS A 758 -15.12 -17.61 -13.55
N PRO A 759 -14.72 -18.84 -13.93
CA PRO A 759 -13.50 -19.06 -14.70
C PRO A 759 -13.67 -18.78 -16.21
N ASN A 760 -14.90 -18.88 -16.72
CA ASN A 760 -15.21 -18.64 -18.13
C ASN A 760 -15.57 -17.17 -18.33
N LEU A 761 -14.66 -16.40 -18.95
CA LEU A 761 -14.84 -14.97 -19.14
C LEU A 761 -15.81 -14.58 -20.27
N SER A 762 -16.25 -15.55 -21.09
CA SER A 762 -17.26 -15.37 -22.14
C SER A 762 -18.66 -15.79 -21.69
N SER A 763 -18.84 -16.10 -20.40
CA SER A 763 -20.14 -16.48 -19.84
C SER A 763 -20.40 -15.74 -18.54
N GLU A 764 -21.62 -15.25 -18.37
CA GLU A 764 -22.08 -14.69 -17.10
C GLU A 764 -22.29 -15.78 -16.03
N TYR A 765 -22.40 -17.04 -16.43
CA TYR A 765 -22.72 -18.13 -15.52
C TYR A 765 -21.49 -18.59 -14.71
N PRO A 766 -21.64 -18.75 -13.39
CA PRO A 766 -20.57 -19.25 -12.52
C PRO A 766 -20.44 -20.77 -12.58
N ALA A 767 -19.23 -21.26 -12.28
CA ALA A 767 -19.02 -22.62 -11.80
C ALA A 767 -19.36 -22.68 -10.31
N VAL A 768 -20.22 -23.62 -9.92
CA VAL A 768 -20.75 -23.72 -8.55
C VAL A 768 -20.66 -25.15 -8.04
N ASP A 769 -19.96 -25.34 -6.92
CA ASP A 769 -20.05 -26.54 -6.09
C ASP A 769 -21.01 -26.25 -4.92
N GLY A 770 -22.29 -26.56 -5.13
CA GLY A 770 -23.35 -26.33 -4.15
C GLY A 770 -23.10 -27.02 -2.79
N PRO A 771 -22.76 -28.32 -2.75
CA PRO A 771 -22.37 -29.00 -1.52
C PRO A 771 -21.21 -28.32 -0.77
N LEU A 772 -20.16 -27.90 -1.49
CA LEU A 772 -19.05 -27.19 -0.88
C LEU A 772 -19.47 -25.82 -0.34
N THR A 773 -20.28 -25.07 -1.10
CA THR A 773 -20.83 -23.76 -0.67
C THR A 773 -21.61 -23.87 0.64
N GLN A 774 -22.41 -24.93 0.81
CA GLN A 774 -23.16 -25.20 2.05
C GLN A 774 -22.25 -25.50 3.25
N THR A 775 -20.98 -25.83 3.03
CA THR A 775 -19.98 -26.02 4.09
C THR A 775 -19.17 -24.73 4.32
N CYS A 776 -18.74 -24.08 3.24
CA CYS A 776 -17.92 -22.87 3.28
C CYS A 776 -18.63 -21.69 3.93
N TYR A 777 -19.90 -21.43 3.60
CA TYR A 777 -20.67 -20.32 4.16
C TYR A 777 -20.80 -20.38 5.69
N PRO A 778 -21.32 -21.48 6.31
CA PRO A 778 -21.43 -21.55 7.77
C PRO A 778 -20.09 -21.67 8.48
N ASN A 779 -19.07 -22.28 7.87
CA ASN A 779 -17.72 -22.32 8.44
C ASN A 779 -17.11 -20.91 8.49
N ALA A 780 -17.22 -20.13 7.41
CA ALA A 780 -16.74 -18.76 7.36
C ALA A 780 -17.48 -17.85 8.37
N LEU A 781 -18.79 -18.07 8.53
CA LEU A 781 -19.61 -17.37 9.54
C LEU A 781 -19.10 -17.65 10.95
N GLU A 782 -18.86 -18.91 11.27
CA GLU A 782 -18.37 -19.30 12.58
C GLU A 782 -16.98 -18.74 12.87
N ARG A 783 -16.05 -18.85 11.92
CA ARG A 783 -14.67 -18.37 12.06
C ARG A 783 -14.61 -16.85 12.21
N SER A 784 -15.39 -16.12 11.41
CA SER A 784 -15.47 -14.67 11.49
C SER A 784 -16.14 -14.20 12.78
N TYR A 785 -17.20 -14.88 13.25
CA TYR A 785 -17.85 -14.58 14.53
C TYR A 785 -16.93 -14.87 15.73
N ASP A 786 -16.22 -16.00 15.75
CA ASP A 786 -15.22 -16.30 16.79
C ASP A 786 -14.10 -15.24 16.83
N ALA A 787 -13.60 -14.83 15.67
CA ALA A 787 -12.61 -13.78 15.56
C ALA A 787 -13.15 -12.44 16.11
N PHE A 788 -14.39 -12.10 15.78
CA PHE A 788 -15.07 -10.90 16.30
C PHE A 788 -15.20 -10.96 17.82
N ARG A 789 -15.73 -12.05 18.38
CA ARG A 789 -15.92 -12.24 19.83
C ARG A 789 -14.60 -12.18 20.58
N THR A 790 -13.54 -12.77 20.02
CA THR A 790 -12.19 -12.73 20.59
C THR A 790 -11.65 -11.31 20.65
N LYS A 791 -11.80 -10.53 19.57
CA LYS A 791 -11.37 -9.12 19.53
C LYS A 791 -12.20 -8.25 20.49
N GLU A 792 -13.49 -8.49 20.56
CA GLU A 792 -14.41 -7.73 21.41
C GLU A 792 -14.18 -8.00 22.90
N ALA A 793 -13.92 -9.26 23.29
CA ALA A 793 -13.53 -9.62 24.66
C ALA A 793 -12.23 -8.90 25.07
N LYS A 794 -11.24 -8.85 24.17
CA LYS A 794 -10.00 -8.08 24.38
C LYS A 794 -10.28 -6.59 24.55
N ARG A 795 -11.13 -5.99 23.71
CA ARG A 795 -11.51 -4.57 23.80
C ARG A 795 -12.17 -4.25 25.14
N LEU A 796 -13.04 -5.14 25.63
CA LEU A 796 -13.71 -4.99 26.92
C LEU A 796 -12.79 -5.28 28.12
N GLY A 797 -11.51 -5.60 27.91
CA GLY A 797 -10.54 -5.84 28.99
C GLY A 797 -10.72 -7.20 29.68
N ASP A 798 -11.34 -8.17 29.01
CA ASP A 798 -11.52 -9.53 29.52
C ASP A 798 -10.32 -10.43 29.20
N ALA A 799 -9.16 -10.09 29.76
CA ALA A 799 -7.93 -10.87 29.56
C ALA A 799 -7.92 -12.23 30.31
N LYS A 800 -8.93 -12.49 31.16
CA LYS A 800 -9.02 -13.68 32.04
C LYS A 800 -10.19 -14.62 31.71
N GLY A 801 -11.13 -14.21 30.84
CA GLY A 801 -12.35 -14.97 30.56
C GLY A 801 -13.41 -14.84 31.66
N ASP A 802 -13.32 -13.78 32.48
CA ASP A 802 -14.22 -13.50 33.61
C ASP A 802 -15.45 -12.68 33.18
N LYS A 803 -15.43 -12.03 32.00
CA LYS A 803 -16.57 -11.24 31.49
C LYS A 803 -17.45 -12.09 30.59
N LYS A 804 -18.73 -11.73 30.55
CA LYS A 804 -19.75 -12.38 29.72
C LYS A 804 -19.32 -12.30 28.25
N ALA A 805 -19.08 -13.47 27.64
CA ALA A 805 -18.80 -13.57 26.22
C ALA A 805 -19.96 -12.95 25.41
N VAL A 806 -19.64 -12.25 24.31
CA VAL A 806 -20.67 -11.71 23.42
C VAL A 806 -21.48 -12.87 22.84
N THR A 807 -22.79 -12.68 22.80
CA THR A 807 -23.79 -13.63 22.32
C THR A 807 -24.76 -12.94 21.38
N LEU A 808 -25.61 -13.73 20.71
CA LEU A 808 -26.74 -13.22 19.93
C LEU A 808 -27.70 -12.34 20.73
N SER A 809 -27.69 -12.42 22.07
CA SER A 809 -28.52 -11.56 22.92
C SER A 809 -28.05 -10.10 22.92
N ASP A 810 -26.78 -9.84 22.59
CA ASP A 810 -26.17 -8.51 22.60
C ASP A 810 -26.47 -7.71 21.32
N PHE A 811 -27.08 -8.35 20.31
CA PHE A 811 -27.54 -7.70 19.08
C PHE A 811 -29.06 -7.51 19.11
N GLY A 812 -29.53 -6.32 18.75
CA GLY A 812 -30.95 -6.03 18.57
C GLY A 812 -31.50 -6.65 17.28
N TYR A 813 -30.70 -6.60 16.22
CA TYR A 813 -31.04 -7.10 14.89
C TYR A 813 -29.80 -7.74 14.25
N ALA A 814 -30.01 -8.52 13.18
CA ALA A 814 -28.93 -9.10 12.41
C ALA A 814 -29.26 -9.14 10.91
N CYS A 815 -28.31 -8.70 10.09
CA CYS A 815 -28.36 -8.73 8.63
C CYS A 815 -27.27 -9.66 8.11
N PHE A 816 -27.59 -10.43 7.06
CA PHE A 816 -26.69 -11.41 6.46
C PHE A 816 -26.65 -11.21 4.96
N HIS A 817 -25.50 -11.49 4.34
CA HIS A 817 -25.47 -11.84 2.93
C HIS A 817 -26.47 -13.00 2.69
N SER A 818 -27.36 -12.84 1.73
CA SER A 818 -28.48 -13.77 1.53
C SER A 818 -28.52 -14.31 0.10
N PRO A 819 -27.80 -15.42 -0.19
CA PRO A 819 -28.01 -16.16 -1.43
C PRO A 819 -29.46 -16.64 -1.56
N TYR A 820 -30.05 -17.08 -0.45
CA TYR A 820 -31.45 -17.45 -0.31
C TYR A 820 -31.81 -17.52 1.19
N GLY A 821 -33.08 -17.29 1.52
CA GLY A 821 -33.54 -17.12 2.90
C GLY A 821 -33.25 -18.30 3.83
N LYS A 822 -33.30 -19.54 3.32
CA LYS A 822 -33.03 -20.74 4.12
C LYS A 822 -31.58 -20.80 4.61
N LEU A 823 -30.62 -20.34 3.81
CA LEU A 823 -29.21 -20.31 4.24
C LEU A 823 -28.99 -19.31 5.37
N VAL A 824 -29.68 -18.16 5.31
CA VAL A 824 -29.66 -17.15 6.39
C VAL A 824 -30.24 -17.72 7.69
N GLN A 825 -31.36 -18.44 7.62
CA GLN A 825 -31.93 -19.14 8.78
C GLN A 825 -30.95 -20.12 9.42
N LYS A 826 -30.27 -20.93 8.59
CA LYS A 826 -29.25 -21.86 9.06
C LYS A 826 -28.04 -21.13 9.64
N GLY A 827 -27.61 -20.03 9.03
CA GLY A 827 -26.50 -19.21 9.52
C GLY A 827 -26.79 -18.63 10.90
N TYR A 828 -27.98 -18.07 11.12
CA TYR A 828 -28.36 -17.56 12.45
C TYR A 828 -28.44 -18.67 13.50
N ALA A 829 -28.99 -19.84 13.14
CA ALA A 829 -28.97 -21.03 13.99
C ALA A 829 -27.53 -21.48 14.31
N ARG A 830 -26.60 -21.36 13.35
CA ARG A 830 -25.18 -21.70 13.56
C ARG A 830 -24.49 -20.75 14.55
N LEU A 831 -24.81 -19.46 14.52
CA LEU A 831 -24.35 -18.52 15.56
C LEU A 831 -24.89 -18.90 16.94
N MET A 832 -26.15 -19.35 17.04
CA MET A 832 -26.71 -19.82 18.30
C MET A 832 -26.04 -21.11 18.80
N TYR A 833 -25.63 -22.00 17.89
CA TYR A 833 -24.79 -23.15 18.22
C TYR A 833 -23.42 -22.71 18.76
N ASN A 834 -22.81 -21.68 18.17
CA ASN A 834 -21.55 -21.12 18.66
C ASN A 834 -21.68 -20.50 20.07
N ASP A 835 -22.80 -19.83 20.35
CA ASP A 835 -23.15 -19.35 21.71
C ASP A 835 -23.30 -20.53 22.69
N TYR A 836 -23.94 -21.63 22.27
CA TYR A 836 -24.07 -22.87 23.07
C TYR A 836 -22.71 -23.47 23.41
N LEU A 837 -21.80 -23.59 22.44
CA LEU A 837 -20.45 -24.10 22.69
C LEU A 837 -19.67 -23.27 23.71
N SER A 838 -20.01 -21.98 23.84
CA SER A 838 -19.34 -21.07 24.75
C SER A 838 -19.89 -21.11 26.17
N ASN A 839 -21.18 -21.43 26.32
CA ASN A 839 -21.84 -21.53 27.62
C ASN A 839 -22.97 -22.59 27.56
N PRO A 840 -22.62 -23.88 27.54
CA PRO A 840 -23.60 -24.95 27.32
C PRO A 840 -24.57 -25.12 28.50
N THR A 841 -24.25 -24.59 29.68
CA THR A 841 -25.08 -24.68 30.89
C THR A 841 -26.10 -23.56 31.01
N ALA A 842 -26.15 -22.61 30.07
CA ALA A 842 -27.16 -21.56 30.09
C ALA A 842 -28.57 -22.15 29.98
N GLU A 843 -29.53 -21.60 30.73
CA GLU A 843 -30.92 -22.10 30.84
C GLU A 843 -31.59 -22.29 29.46
N ARG A 844 -31.32 -21.39 28.51
CA ARG A 844 -31.82 -21.45 27.13
C ARG A 844 -31.39 -22.70 26.36
N PHE A 845 -30.31 -23.37 26.77
CA PHE A 845 -29.80 -24.59 26.14
C PHE A 845 -30.13 -25.87 26.91
N SER A 846 -30.96 -25.80 27.95
CA SER A 846 -31.35 -26.96 28.77
C SER A 846 -32.01 -28.10 27.97
N SER A 847 -32.64 -27.80 26.83
CA SER A 847 -33.24 -28.79 25.93
C SER A 847 -32.28 -29.32 24.85
N VAL A 848 -31.03 -28.86 24.80
CA VAL A 848 -30.04 -29.28 23.80
C VAL A 848 -29.38 -30.60 24.27
N PRO A 849 -29.31 -31.64 23.41
CA PRO A 849 -28.64 -32.88 23.76
C PRO A 849 -27.17 -32.68 24.13
N SER A 850 -26.74 -33.22 25.29
CA SER A 850 -25.37 -33.05 25.79
C SER A 850 -24.30 -33.63 24.84
N HIS A 851 -24.62 -34.73 24.13
CA HIS A 851 -23.70 -35.38 23.20
C HIS A 851 -23.30 -34.51 22.00
N PHE A 852 -23.98 -33.38 21.76
CA PHE A 852 -23.56 -32.41 20.74
C PHE A 852 -22.23 -31.72 21.07
N LEU A 853 -21.80 -31.73 22.34
CA LEU A 853 -20.49 -31.22 22.77
C LEU A 853 -19.34 -32.18 22.43
N ASP A 854 -19.65 -33.47 22.29
CA ASP A 854 -18.68 -34.52 21.99
C ASP A 854 -18.41 -34.65 20.47
N LEU A 855 -19.21 -33.98 19.64
CA LEU A 855 -19.06 -34.01 18.18
C LEU A 855 -17.84 -33.18 17.74
N GLU A 856 -17.09 -33.71 16.77
CA GLU A 856 -16.03 -32.94 16.12
C GLU A 856 -16.62 -31.73 15.40
N ARG A 857 -16.01 -30.56 15.60
CA ARG A 857 -16.54 -29.28 15.13
C ARG A 857 -16.79 -29.24 13.61
N SER A 858 -15.91 -29.84 12.81
CA SER A 858 -16.06 -29.98 11.36
C SER A 858 -17.30 -30.80 10.97
N SER A 859 -17.53 -31.92 11.66
CA SER A 859 -18.64 -32.85 11.42
C SER A 859 -20.02 -32.23 11.66
N THR A 860 -20.08 -31.14 12.45
CA THR A 860 -21.33 -30.48 12.82
C THR A 860 -21.88 -29.56 11.72
N LEU A 861 -21.07 -29.16 10.73
CA LEU A 861 -21.47 -28.18 9.70
C LEU A 861 -22.63 -28.69 8.83
N LEU A 862 -22.65 -29.98 8.49
CA LEU A 862 -23.70 -30.62 7.70
C LEU A 862 -24.58 -31.57 8.53
N ASN A 863 -24.39 -31.62 9.85
CA ASN A 863 -25.14 -32.52 10.73
C ASN A 863 -26.60 -32.05 10.86
N LYS A 864 -27.52 -32.90 10.41
CA LYS A 864 -28.96 -32.59 10.37
C LYS A 864 -29.63 -32.53 11.74
N GLU A 865 -29.13 -33.24 12.73
CA GLU A 865 -29.67 -33.20 14.09
C GLU A 865 -29.32 -31.86 14.76
N VAL A 866 -28.06 -31.43 14.62
CA VAL A 866 -27.60 -30.11 15.09
C VAL A 866 -28.36 -29.00 14.35
N GLU A 867 -28.46 -29.07 13.01
CA GLU A 867 -29.20 -28.10 12.20
C GLU A 867 -30.66 -27.98 12.69
N LYS A 868 -31.37 -29.10 12.84
CA LYS A 868 -32.77 -29.11 13.25
C LYS A 868 -32.97 -28.57 14.67
N ALA A 869 -32.11 -28.97 15.61
CA ALA A 869 -32.20 -28.53 17.00
C ALA A 869 -32.05 -27.00 17.10
N PHE A 870 -31.01 -26.43 16.48
CA PHE A 870 -30.73 -25.01 16.60
C PHE A 870 -31.61 -24.13 15.71
N VAL A 871 -32.10 -24.61 14.56
CA VAL A 871 -33.14 -23.91 13.79
C VAL A 871 -34.43 -23.83 14.59
N THR A 872 -34.81 -24.90 15.29
CA THR A 872 -36.01 -24.90 16.15
C THR A 872 -35.83 -23.95 17.34
N LEU A 873 -34.68 -24.03 18.02
CA LEU A 873 -34.37 -23.21 19.19
C LEU A 873 -34.30 -21.71 18.86
N SER A 874 -33.71 -21.38 17.70
CA SER A 874 -33.53 -19.98 17.27
C SER A 874 -34.74 -19.38 16.55
N SER A 875 -35.80 -20.15 16.27
CA SER A 875 -36.92 -19.74 15.41
C SER A 875 -37.58 -18.42 15.84
N ALA A 876 -37.87 -18.26 17.14
CA ALA A 876 -38.48 -17.04 17.66
C ALA A 876 -37.54 -15.82 17.53
N ASP A 877 -36.25 -16.01 17.89
CA ASP A 877 -35.22 -14.98 17.78
C ASP A 877 -34.98 -14.59 16.30
N PHE A 878 -34.96 -15.57 15.39
CA PHE A 878 -34.79 -15.36 13.96
C PHE A 878 -35.93 -14.48 13.41
N LYS A 879 -37.18 -14.82 13.74
CA LYS A 879 -38.35 -14.03 13.32
C LYS A 879 -38.29 -12.58 13.83
N ALA A 880 -37.82 -12.38 15.06
CA ALA A 880 -37.76 -11.07 15.69
C ALA A 880 -36.56 -10.22 15.23
N LYS A 881 -35.36 -10.81 15.13
CA LYS A 881 -34.08 -10.11 14.92
C LYS A 881 -33.60 -10.11 13.47
N VAL A 882 -33.95 -11.13 12.69
CA VAL A 882 -33.54 -11.27 11.28
C VAL A 882 -34.70 -11.01 10.34
N GLY A 883 -35.92 -11.44 10.69
CA GLY A 883 -37.14 -11.29 9.89
C GLY A 883 -37.31 -9.93 9.21
N PRO A 884 -37.17 -8.80 9.94
CA PRO A 884 -37.27 -7.46 9.35
C PRO A 884 -36.25 -7.16 8.23
N SER A 885 -35.10 -7.84 8.20
CA SER A 885 -34.05 -7.65 7.19
C SER A 885 -34.24 -8.50 5.91
N THR A 886 -35.32 -9.28 5.80
CA THR A 886 -35.47 -10.30 4.73
C THR A 886 -36.30 -9.86 3.52
N LEU A 887 -36.74 -8.60 3.46
CA LEU A 887 -37.66 -8.15 2.40
C LEU A 887 -37.03 -8.26 1.01
N THR A 888 -35.83 -7.71 0.83
CA THR A 888 -35.11 -7.77 -0.46
C THR A 888 -34.80 -9.19 -0.87
N SER A 889 -34.24 -10.02 0.01
CA SER A 889 -33.90 -11.41 -0.35
C SER A 889 -35.13 -12.24 -0.74
N ARG A 890 -36.29 -12.00 -0.12
CA ARG A 890 -37.53 -12.68 -0.50
C ARG A 890 -38.14 -12.16 -1.80
N LYS A 891 -37.99 -10.89 -2.13
CA LYS A 891 -38.69 -10.24 -3.26
C LYS A 891 -37.84 -10.02 -4.51
N LEU A 892 -36.52 -10.02 -4.35
CA LEU A 892 -35.55 -9.76 -5.42
C LEU A 892 -34.63 -10.95 -5.69
N GLY A 893 -34.50 -11.88 -4.74
CA GLY A 893 -33.50 -12.95 -4.78
C GLY A 893 -32.12 -12.44 -4.37
N ASN A 894 -31.07 -13.09 -4.88
CA ASN A 894 -29.69 -12.77 -4.58
C ASN A 894 -29.19 -11.57 -5.40
N MET A 895 -28.75 -10.52 -4.74
CA MET A 895 -28.14 -9.33 -5.36
C MET A 895 -26.61 -9.32 -5.18
N TYR A 896 -26.00 -10.49 -4.98
CA TYR A 896 -24.58 -10.69 -4.66
C TYR A 896 -24.00 -9.65 -3.69
N SER A 897 -23.14 -8.74 -4.17
CA SER A 897 -22.45 -7.76 -3.33
C SER A 897 -23.38 -6.76 -2.65
N ALA A 898 -24.57 -6.53 -3.21
CA ALA A 898 -25.60 -5.70 -2.62
C ALA A 898 -26.50 -6.47 -1.64
N SER A 899 -26.45 -7.81 -1.55
CA SER A 899 -27.40 -8.60 -0.75
C SER A 899 -27.39 -8.24 0.74
N LEU A 900 -26.21 -8.05 1.35
CA LEU A 900 -26.13 -7.67 2.77
C LEU A 900 -26.72 -6.27 3.00
N TYR A 901 -26.44 -5.33 2.11
CA TYR A 901 -26.89 -3.95 2.23
C TYR A 901 -28.36 -3.78 1.86
N GLY A 902 -28.89 -4.63 0.98
CA GLY A 902 -30.32 -4.77 0.76
C GLY A 902 -31.04 -5.33 1.98
N ALA A 903 -30.39 -6.18 2.77
CA ALA A 903 -30.93 -6.64 4.05
C ALA A 903 -30.94 -5.50 5.10
N LEU A 904 -29.91 -4.65 5.12
CA LEU A 904 -29.87 -3.45 5.95
C LEU A 904 -30.97 -2.45 5.54
N ALA A 905 -31.13 -2.19 4.25
CA ALA A 905 -32.21 -1.36 3.72
C ALA A 905 -33.60 -1.91 4.12
N SER A 906 -33.79 -3.23 4.05
CA SER A 906 -35.03 -3.90 4.50
C SER A 906 -35.30 -3.65 5.99
N LEU A 907 -34.27 -3.74 6.83
CA LEU A 907 -34.39 -3.48 8.27
C LEU A 907 -34.79 -2.03 8.56
N LEU A 908 -34.16 -1.07 7.87
CA LEU A 908 -34.41 0.36 8.05
C LEU A 908 -35.80 0.79 7.54
N ASP A 909 -36.31 0.12 6.52
CA ASP A 909 -37.68 0.30 6.01
C ASP A 909 -38.72 -0.35 6.93
N ALA A 910 -38.46 -1.56 7.44
CA ALA A 910 -39.44 -2.33 8.19
C ALA A 910 -39.59 -1.93 9.67
N VAL A 911 -38.59 -1.28 10.26
CA VAL A 911 -38.56 -0.99 11.70
C VAL A 911 -38.57 0.52 11.95
N GLU A 912 -39.55 0.96 12.74
CA GLU A 912 -39.65 2.33 13.23
C GLU A 912 -38.32 2.85 13.82
N PRO A 913 -37.85 4.06 13.43
CA PRO A 913 -36.59 4.65 13.90
C PRO A 913 -36.41 4.62 15.42
N SER A 914 -37.48 4.92 16.16
CA SER A 914 -37.48 4.90 17.64
C SER A 914 -37.15 3.53 18.25
N LYS A 915 -37.43 2.43 17.55
CA LYS A 915 -37.11 1.06 17.99
C LYS A 915 -35.68 0.65 17.64
N LEU A 916 -35.10 1.29 16.62
CA LEU A 916 -33.71 1.09 16.19
C LEU A 916 -32.73 1.85 17.08
N GLN A 917 -33.12 2.99 17.63
CA GLN A 917 -32.25 3.84 18.45
C GLN A 917 -31.50 3.06 19.55
N GLY A 918 -30.17 3.21 19.57
CA GLY A 918 -29.27 2.56 20.53
C GLY A 918 -29.03 1.06 20.29
N LYS A 919 -29.69 0.45 19.30
CA LYS A 919 -29.50 -0.98 18.99
C LYS A 919 -28.17 -1.23 18.28
N ARG A 920 -27.63 -2.41 18.53
CA ARG A 920 -26.49 -2.99 17.82
C ARG A 920 -27.01 -3.96 16.76
N ILE A 921 -26.57 -3.82 15.52
CA ILE A 921 -26.95 -4.63 14.38
C ILE A 921 -25.76 -5.51 14.02
N ALA A 922 -25.93 -6.82 14.05
CA ALA A 922 -24.93 -7.76 13.54
C ALA A 922 -24.95 -7.78 12.01
N MET A 923 -23.78 -7.75 11.40
CA MET A 923 -23.61 -7.74 9.95
C MET A 923 -22.70 -8.91 9.57
N TYR A 924 -23.17 -9.78 8.67
CA TYR A 924 -22.34 -10.85 8.12
C TYR A 924 -22.25 -10.75 6.61
N SER A 925 -21.04 -10.46 6.12
CA SER A 925 -20.72 -10.47 4.69
C SER A 925 -19.96 -11.73 4.32
N TYR A 926 -20.30 -12.31 3.18
CA TYR A 926 -19.66 -13.49 2.63
C TYR A 926 -19.56 -13.34 1.11
N GLY A 927 -18.42 -13.72 0.55
CA GLY A 927 -18.26 -13.97 -0.88
C GLY A 927 -17.43 -15.23 -1.06
N SER A 928 -17.87 -16.10 -1.98
CA SER A 928 -17.17 -17.34 -2.33
C SER A 928 -15.76 -17.10 -2.85
N GLY A 929 -14.93 -18.15 -2.81
CA GLY A 929 -13.51 -18.08 -3.16
C GLY A 929 -12.50 -18.24 -2.00
N LEU A 930 -12.73 -17.89 -0.73
CA LEU A 930 -13.77 -17.13 -0.09
C LEU A 930 -13.19 -16.01 0.78
N ALA A 931 -13.99 -14.95 0.98
CA ALA A 931 -13.76 -13.88 1.93
C ALA A 931 -15.04 -13.58 2.72
N ALA A 932 -14.92 -13.46 4.04
CA ALA A 932 -16.06 -13.20 4.91
C ALA A 932 -15.67 -12.30 6.09
N SER A 933 -16.63 -11.48 6.54
CA SER A 933 -16.48 -10.64 7.73
C SER A 933 -17.77 -10.58 8.53
N PHE A 934 -17.64 -10.75 9.84
CA PHE A 934 -18.66 -10.42 10.83
C PHE A 934 -18.28 -9.09 11.49
N PHE A 935 -19.16 -8.10 11.41
CA PHE A 935 -18.97 -6.77 11.97
C PHE A 935 -20.29 -6.23 12.52
N THR A 936 -20.27 -5.06 13.14
CA THR A 936 -21.47 -4.52 13.78
C THR A 936 -21.67 -3.04 13.48
N LEU A 937 -22.93 -2.67 13.28
CA LEU A 937 -23.37 -1.28 13.25
C LEU A 937 -24.08 -0.93 14.56
N ARG A 938 -23.94 0.31 15.02
CA ARG A 938 -24.67 0.85 16.17
C ARG A 938 -25.51 2.04 15.73
N VAL A 939 -26.80 1.97 15.99
CA VAL A 939 -27.71 3.09 15.72
C VAL A 939 -27.52 4.14 16.82
N GLN A 940 -26.81 5.22 16.51
CA GLN A 940 -26.55 6.33 17.45
C GLN A 940 -27.38 7.56 17.13
N GLY A 941 -27.61 7.86 15.86
CA GLY A 941 -28.41 9.01 15.41
C GLY A 941 -29.79 8.63 14.91
N ASP A 942 -30.56 9.64 14.53
CA ASP A 942 -31.93 9.48 14.03
C ASP A 942 -31.95 8.89 12.61
N THR A 943 -32.63 7.76 12.43
CA THR A 943 -32.80 7.10 11.13
C THR A 943 -34.11 7.49 10.43
N SER A 944 -34.86 8.46 10.94
CA SER A 944 -36.17 8.86 10.41
C SER A 944 -36.10 9.35 8.97
N GLU A 945 -35.08 10.12 8.61
CA GLU A 945 -34.90 10.57 7.24
C GLU A 945 -34.65 9.40 6.28
N ILE A 946 -33.79 8.47 6.66
CA ILE A 946 -33.54 7.25 5.87
C ILE A 946 -34.84 6.48 5.67
N HIS A 947 -35.58 6.23 6.75
CA HIS A 947 -36.85 5.51 6.72
C HIS A 947 -37.89 6.18 5.81
N GLN A 948 -38.05 7.50 5.92
CA GLN A 948 -39.04 8.27 5.15
C GLN A 948 -38.68 8.36 3.66
N ARG A 949 -37.38 8.45 3.34
CA ARG A 949 -36.94 8.54 1.95
C ARG A 949 -36.95 7.15 1.32
N LEU A 950 -36.35 6.13 1.92
CA LEU A 950 -36.11 4.81 1.31
C LEU A 950 -37.37 4.20 0.65
N LYS A 951 -38.48 4.06 1.40
CA LYS A 951 -39.79 3.55 0.92
C LYS A 951 -39.68 2.26 0.11
N LEU A 952 -38.84 1.34 0.57
CA LEU A 952 -38.48 0.14 -0.17
C LEU A 952 -39.70 -0.75 -0.42
N GLN A 953 -40.55 -0.98 0.59
CA GLN A 953 -41.74 -1.80 0.40
C GLN A 953 -42.65 -1.27 -0.72
N GLU A 954 -42.91 0.05 -0.76
CA GLU A 954 -43.71 0.69 -1.81
C GLU A 954 -43.05 0.52 -3.19
N GLN A 955 -41.73 0.65 -3.28
CA GLN A 955 -40.98 0.47 -4.54
C GLN A 955 -41.07 -0.97 -5.08
N LEU A 956 -41.03 -1.98 -4.19
CA LEU A 956 -41.10 -3.40 -4.58
C LEU A 956 -42.51 -3.85 -4.93
N GLU A 957 -43.55 -3.21 -4.39
CA GLU A 957 -44.95 -3.44 -4.77
C GLU A 957 -45.24 -3.03 -6.22
N GLN A 958 -44.41 -2.15 -6.79
CA GLN A 958 -44.48 -1.76 -8.21
C GLN A 958 -43.84 -2.80 -9.15
N ASN A 959 -43.16 -3.84 -8.62
CA ASN A 959 -42.53 -4.86 -9.45
C ASN A 959 -43.58 -5.61 -10.29
N GLN A 960 -43.28 -5.76 -11.57
CA GLN A 960 -44.13 -6.45 -12.53
C GLN A 960 -43.76 -7.93 -12.54
N VAL A 961 -44.69 -8.78 -12.14
CA VAL A 961 -44.53 -10.24 -12.24
C VAL A 961 -44.69 -10.64 -13.71
N ARG A 962 -43.67 -11.32 -14.25
CA ARG A 962 -43.60 -11.82 -15.63
C ARG A 962 -43.68 -13.34 -15.66
N SER A 963 -43.99 -13.90 -16.83
CA SER A 963 -44.06 -15.36 -16.98
C SER A 963 -42.66 -15.98 -16.97
N CYS A 964 -42.59 -17.26 -16.64
CA CYS A 964 -41.32 -17.99 -16.62
C CYS A 964 -40.70 -18.11 -18.02
N GLU A 965 -41.53 -18.15 -19.08
CA GLU A 965 -41.08 -18.15 -20.47
C GLU A 965 -40.39 -16.82 -20.83
N GLU A 966 -40.94 -15.69 -20.38
CA GLU A 966 -40.33 -14.37 -20.62
C GLU A 966 -39.01 -14.23 -19.86
N PHE A 967 -38.92 -14.79 -18.66
CA PHE A 967 -37.66 -14.88 -17.90
C PHE A 967 -36.60 -15.71 -18.61
N VAL A 968 -36.93 -16.93 -19.06
CA VAL A 968 -35.99 -17.78 -19.82
C VAL A 968 -35.58 -17.10 -21.13
N ALA A 969 -36.50 -16.43 -21.82
CA ALA A 969 -36.20 -15.66 -23.02
C ALA A 969 -35.23 -14.50 -22.74
N ALA A 970 -35.41 -13.79 -21.62
CA ALA A 970 -34.50 -12.72 -21.20
C ALA A 970 -33.09 -13.24 -20.90
N LEU A 971 -32.96 -14.36 -20.17
CA LEU A 971 -31.67 -14.99 -19.91
C LEU A 971 -30.98 -15.45 -21.19
N LYS A 972 -31.73 -16.08 -22.10
CA LYS A 972 -31.21 -16.51 -23.39
C LYS A 972 -30.73 -15.32 -24.22
N LEU A 973 -31.49 -14.23 -24.23
CA LEU A 973 -31.09 -13.00 -24.91
C LEU A 973 -29.80 -12.42 -24.33
N ARG A 974 -29.63 -12.42 -23.00
CA ARG A 974 -28.38 -12.00 -22.36
C ARG A 974 -27.21 -12.91 -22.75
N GLU A 975 -27.41 -14.22 -22.72
CA GLU A 975 -26.39 -15.20 -23.11
C GLU A 975 -25.96 -15.02 -24.57
N GLU A 976 -26.90 -14.83 -25.48
CA GLU A 976 -26.63 -14.59 -26.91
C GLU A 976 -25.92 -13.25 -27.18
N LYS A 977 -26.10 -12.26 -26.30
CA LYS A 977 -25.61 -10.88 -26.49
C LYS A 977 -24.45 -10.48 -25.58
N HIS A 978 -23.99 -11.37 -24.69
CA HIS A 978 -22.94 -11.08 -23.73
C HIS A 978 -21.66 -10.53 -24.40
N ASP A 979 -21.21 -11.18 -25.47
CA ASP A 979 -20.01 -10.81 -26.25
C ASP A 979 -20.35 -9.99 -27.52
N ALA A 980 -21.57 -9.44 -27.64
CA ALA A 980 -21.97 -8.70 -28.82
C ALA A 980 -21.28 -7.34 -28.93
N THR A 981 -20.96 -6.94 -30.17
CA THR A 981 -20.42 -5.61 -30.54
C THR A 981 -21.29 -4.99 -31.61
N ASP A 982 -21.23 -3.65 -31.73
CA ASP A 982 -22.07 -2.90 -32.68
C ASP A 982 -23.55 -3.29 -32.59
N TYR A 983 -24.05 -3.28 -31.35
CA TYR A 983 -25.33 -3.87 -30.98
C TYR A 983 -26.23 -2.86 -30.28
N THR A 984 -27.49 -2.82 -30.71
CA THR A 984 -28.55 -2.09 -30.02
C THR A 984 -29.41 -3.09 -29.25
N PRO A 985 -29.47 -3.03 -27.92
CA PRO A 985 -30.33 -3.89 -27.11
C PRO A 985 -31.77 -3.92 -27.63
N THR A 986 -32.34 -5.10 -27.62
CA THR A 986 -33.66 -5.41 -28.21
C THR A 986 -34.77 -5.53 -27.17
N GLY A 987 -34.44 -5.62 -25.89
CA GLY A 987 -35.38 -5.54 -24.78
C GLY A 987 -36.22 -4.25 -24.83
N ARG A 988 -37.39 -4.30 -24.20
CA ARG A 988 -38.34 -3.18 -24.17
C ARG A 988 -37.91 -2.13 -23.16
N VAL A 989 -37.88 -0.85 -23.58
CA VAL A 989 -37.55 0.26 -22.68
C VAL A 989 -38.66 0.48 -21.65
N GLU A 990 -39.89 0.09 -21.96
CA GLU A 990 -41.04 0.18 -21.06
C GLU A 990 -40.92 -0.72 -19.83
N ASP A 991 -40.06 -1.75 -19.91
CA ASP A 991 -39.76 -2.68 -18.82
C ASP A 991 -38.69 -2.15 -17.84
N ILE A 992 -38.12 -0.96 -18.08
CA ILE A 992 -37.15 -0.30 -17.20
C ILE A 992 -37.88 0.63 -16.25
N ARG A 993 -37.42 0.87 -15.01
CA ARG A 993 -38.12 1.85 -14.14
C ARG A 993 -38.10 3.26 -14.73
N GLN A 994 -39.16 4.03 -14.51
CA GLN A 994 -39.19 5.45 -14.90
C GLN A 994 -38.05 6.21 -14.20
N GLY A 995 -37.28 7.00 -14.95
CA GLY A 995 -36.12 7.73 -14.43
C GLY A 995 -34.85 6.90 -14.21
N ALA A 996 -34.85 5.60 -14.55
CA ALA A 996 -33.67 4.75 -14.47
C ALA A 996 -32.86 4.77 -15.78
N TYR A 997 -31.55 4.52 -15.66
CA TYR A 997 -30.66 4.34 -16.80
C TYR A 997 -30.88 2.98 -17.45
N TYR A 998 -30.72 2.92 -18.77
CA TYR A 998 -30.70 1.70 -19.56
C TYR A 998 -29.62 1.77 -20.64
N LEU A 999 -29.14 0.60 -21.07
CA LEU A 999 -28.21 0.45 -22.16
C LEU A 999 -28.92 0.75 -23.49
N HIS A 1000 -28.50 1.83 -24.14
CA HIS A 1000 -29.07 2.27 -25.40
C HIS A 1000 -28.39 1.59 -26.59
N HIS A 1001 -27.05 1.55 -26.59
CA HIS A 1001 -26.26 1.05 -27.71
C HIS A 1001 -24.84 0.68 -27.24
N LEU A 1002 -24.25 -0.32 -27.89
CA LEU A 1002 -22.81 -0.62 -27.87
C LEU A 1002 -22.28 -0.46 -29.29
N ASP A 1003 -21.18 0.26 -29.46
CA ASP A 1003 -20.58 0.37 -30.79
C ASP A 1003 -19.60 -0.78 -31.11
N SER A 1004 -18.99 -0.72 -32.30
CA SER A 1004 -18.01 -1.70 -32.77
C SER A 1004 -16.72 -1.76 -31.92
N MET A 1005 -16.52 -0.80 -31.02
CA MET A 1005 -15.39 -0.76 -30.08
C MET A 1005 -15.81 -1.16 -28.65
N HIS A 1006 -16.98 -1.77 -28.46
CA HIS A 1006 -17.57 -2.14 -27.16
C HIS A 1006 -17.88 -0.94 -26.25
N ARG A 1007 -17.88 0.30 -26.77
CA ARG A 1007 -18.22 1.48 -25.95
C ARG A 1007 -19.72 1.52 -25.74
N ARG A 1008 -20.12 1.53 -24.47
CA ARG A 1008 -21.52 1.49 -24.04
C ARG A 1008 -22.08 2.90 -23.87
N VAL A 1009 -23.27 3.14 -24.40
CA VAL A 1009 -24.02 4.39 -24.30
C VAL A 1009 -25.28 4.16 -23.49
N TYR A 1010 -25.52 4.98 -22.48
CA TYR A 1010 -26.69 4.90 -21.61
C TYR A 1010 -27.63 6.08 -21.80
N LYS A 1011 -28.93 5.84 -21.58
CA LYS A 1011 -30.00 6.86 -21.57
C LYS A 1011 -30.90 6.66 -20.37
N ILE A 1012 -31.66 7.70 -20.01
CA ILE A 1012 -32.62 7.66 -18.90
C ILE A 1012 -34.04 7.43 -19.45
N ARG A 1013 -34.78 6.50 -18.87
CA ARG A 1013 -36.19 6.29 -19.25
C ARG A 1013 -37.02 7.53 -18.90
N GLY A 1014 -37.62 8.14 -19.92
CA GLY A 1014 -38.52 9.28 -19.77
C GLY A 1014 -37.90 10.66 -19.96
N HIS A 1015 -36.60 10.74 -20.24
CA HIS A 1015 -35.89 11.95 -20.60
C HIS A 1015 -35.19 11.75 -21.96
N GLU A 1016 -35.85 12.16 -23.05
CA GLU A 1016 -35.39 11.93 -24.44
C GLU A 1016 -34.77 13.19 -25.07
N GLY A 1017 -34.21 14.10 -24.27
CA GLY A 1017 -33.44 15.26 -24.75
C GLY A 1017 -31.95 14.93 -24.93
N GLU A 1018 -31.24 15.68 -25.79
CA GLU A 1018 -29.79 15.53 -26.09
C GLU A 1018 -28.85 15.65 -24.88
N GLN A 1019 -29.34 15.96 -23.68
CA GLN A 1019 -28.51 16.27 -22.49
C GLN A 1019 -28.18 15.07 -21.58
N ASP A 1020 -28.85 13.92 -21.73
CA ASP A 1020 -28.72 12.79 -20.79
C ASP A 1020 -28.01 11.57 -21.41
N ILE A 1021 -26.94 11.81 -22.16
CA ILE A 1021 -26.12 10.75 -22.79
C ILE A 1021 -24.82 10.55 -22.00
N VAL A 1022 -24.72 9.45 -21.28
CA VAL A 1022 -23.45 8.93 -20.74
C VAL A 1022 -22.71 8.26 -21.91
N THR A 1023 -21.80 8.98 -22.57
CA THR A 1023 -20.94 8.42 -23.61
C THR A 1023 -19.62 7.96 -23.00
N ASN A 1024 -19.35 6.66 -23.02
CA ASN A 1024 -18.00 6.15 -22.76
C ASN A 1024 -17.04 6.61 -23.87
N GLY A 1025 -16.51 7.82 -23.73
CA GLY A 1025 -15.59 8.46 -24.66
C GLY A 1025 -16.16 9.72 -25.30
N ALA A 1026 -16.11 10.84 -24.59
CA ALA A 1026 -16.16 12.13 -25.25
C ALA A 1026 -14.99 12.23 -26.26
N PRO A 1027 -15.17 12.80 -27.46
CA PRO A 1027 -14.06 13.05 -28.37
C PRO A 1027 -13.01 13.91 -27.66
N VAL A 1028 -11.72 13.63 -27.92
CA VAL A 1028 -10.53 14.29 -27.34
C VAL A 1028 -10.66 15.83 -27.23
N ASN A 1029 -11.49 16.46 -28.06
CA ASN A 1029 -11.79 17.89 -28.05
C ASN A 1029 -12.56 18.39 -26.79
N ALA A 1030 -13.45 17.58 -26.19
CA ALA A 1030 -14.18 17.97 -24.98
C ALA A 1030 -13.26 17.98 -23.75
N MET A 1031 -12.36 17.00 -23.67
CA MET A 1031 -11.31 16.93 -22.64
C MET A 1031 -10.35 18.13 -22.73
N GLN A 1032 -10.01 18.58 -23.96
CA GLN A 1032 -9.23 19.79 -24.18
C GLN A 1032 -9.96 21.08 -23.76
N GLN A 1033 -11.28 21.16 -23.96
CA GLN A 1033 -12.09 22.31 -23.51
C GLN A 1033 -12.24 22.34 -21.98
N GLN A 1034 -12.47 21.20 -21.33
CA GLN A 1034 -12.51 21.11 -19.85
C GLN A 1034 -11.14 21.42 -19.23
N GLN A 1035 -10.05 21.00 -19.87
CA GLN A 1035 -8.70 21.32 -19.42
C GLN A 1035 -8.39 22.82 -19.59
N GLN A 1036 -8.88 23.46 -20.65
CA GLN A 1036 -8.78 24.91 -20.85
C GLN A 1036 -9.66 25.73 -19.89
N SER A 1037 -10.88 25.27 -19.56
CA SER A 1037 -11.74 25.95 -18.59
C SER A 1037 -11.19 25.82 -17.17
N ALA A 1038 -10.70 24.64 -16.78
CA ALA A 1038 -10.05 24.40 -15.48
C ALA A 1038 -8.75 25.20 -15.34
N LEU A 1039 -7.94 25.33 -16.41
CA LEU A 1039 -6.79 26.23 -16.44
C LEU A 1039 -7.19 27.71 -16.29
N ALA A 1040 -8.27 28.13 -16.96
CA ALA A 1040 -8.78 29.50 -16.86
C ALA A 1040 -9.38 29.82 -15.49
N GLU A 1041 -10.01 28.84 -14.82
CA GLU A 1041 -10.53 29.00 -13.46
C GLU A 1041 -9.43 29.00 -12.41
N ARG A 1042 -8.41 28.14 -12.59
CA ARG A 1042 -7.16 28.18 -11.80
C ARG A 1042 -6.48 29.54 -11.91
N ASP A 1043 -6.41 30.11 -13.11
CA ASP A 1043 -5.86 31.44 -13.32
C ASP A 1043 -6.71 32.55 -12.67
N LYS A 1044 -8.06 32.42 -12.66
CA LYS A 1044 -8.94 33.34 -11.93
C LYS A 1044 -8.77 33.26 -10.40
N LEU A 1045 -8.58 32.05 -9.86
CA LEU A 1045 -8.33 31.82 -8.43
C LEU A 1045 -6.95 32.33 -8.00
N LEU A 1046 -5.93 32.20 -8.85
CA LEU A 1046 -4.58 32.71 -8.60
C LEU A 1046 -4.47 34.25 -8.71
N HIS A 1047 -5.42 34.92 -9.38
CA HIS A 1047 -5.39 36.38 -9.60
C HIS A 1047 -6.38 37.18 -8.75
N ARG A 1048 -7.07 36.57 -7.77
CA ARG A 1048 -7.98 37.30 -6.87
C ARG A 1048 -7.18 38.11 -5.85
N LYS A 1049 -7.07 39.43 -6.06
CA LYS A 1049 -6.58 40.36 -5.03
C LYS A 1049 -7.45 40.26 -3.77
N PRO A 1050 -6.87 40.27 -2.56
CA PRO A 1050 -7.64 40.20 -1.33
C PRO A 1050 -8.56 41.42 -1.20
N ALA A 1051 -9.83 41.16 -0.91
CA ALA A 1051 -10.81 42.18 -0.60
C ALA A 1051 -10.39 42.93 0.66
N THR A 1052 -10.21 44.24 0.55
CA THR A 1052 -9.97 45.14 1.68
C THR A 1052 -11.18 45.14 2.60
N GLY A 1053 -10.97 44.77 3.86
CA GLY A 1053 -11.97 44.79 4.91
C GLY A 1053 -12.57 46.19 5.11
N ALA A 1054 -13.88 46.21 5.29
CA ALA A 1054 -14.67 47.38 5.62
C ALA A 1054 -14.21 47.98 6.96
N GLY A 1055 -13.62 49.17 6.90
CA GLY A 1055 -13.48 50.08 8.02
C GLY A 1055 -14.65 51.06 8.03
N THR A 1056 -15.38 51.07 9.12
CA THR A 1056 -16.35 52.09 9.52
C THR A 1056 -15.67 53.47 9.58
N THR A 1057 -16.19 54.47 8.86
CA THR A 1057 -16.44 55.85 9.36
C THR A 1057 -16.96 56.78 8.25
N VAL A 1058 -18.18 57.30 8.49
CA VAL A 1058 -18.63 58.71 8.37
C VAL A 1058 -18.53 59.41 7.00
N SER A 1059 -19.71 59.60 6.40
CA SER A 1059 -20.13 60.61 5.40
C SER A 1059 -19.78 62.05 5.81
N PRO A 1060 -19.63 63.05 4.90
CA PRO A 1060 -20.75 63.44 4.02
C PRO A 1060 -20.45 64.14 2.67
N SER A 1061 -21.53 64.25 1.91
CA SER A 1061 -22.00 65.43 1.17
C SER A 1061 -21.77 65.56 -0.35
N SER A 1062 -22.93 65.77 -0.99
CA SER A 1062 -23.24 66.57 -2.19
C SER A 1062 -22.78 66.09 -3.56
N GLY A 1063 -23.75 65.63 -4.36
CA GLY A 1063 -23.78 65.83 -5.82
C GLY A 1063 -24.00 67.31 -6.18
N PRO A 1064 -24.39 67.70 -7.42
CA PRO A 1064 -25.15 66.90 -8.40
C PRO A 1064 -24.78 67.06 -9.91
N VAL A 1065 -25.20 66.08 -10.74
CA VAL A 1065 -25.94 66.23 -12.03
C VAL A 1065 -25.18 66.94 -13.20
N THR A 1066 -25.10 66.43 -14.45
CA THR A 1066 -26.18 66.20 -15.45
C THR A 1066 -25.60 65.65 -16.80
N VAL A 1067 -26.39 64.78 -17.49
CA VAL A 1067 -26.71 64.77 -18.98
C VAL A 1067 -25.60 64.36 -19.98
N THR A 1068 -25.74 63.56 -21.05
CA THR A 1068 -26.79 62.81 -21.84
C THR A 1068 -26.03 61.92 -22.86
N ALA A 1069 -26.35 60.65 -23.11
CA ALA A 1069 -27.34 60.05 -24.05
C ALA A 1069 -27.00 60.04 -25.57
N SER A 1070 -27.46 58.97 -26.23
CA SER A 1070 -27.50 58.60 -27.68
C SER A 1070 -26.27 57.86 -28.24
N GLY A 1071 -26.36 56.77 -29.03
CA GLY A 1071 -27.50 56.03 -29.60
C GLY A 1071 -27.18 55.50 -31.01
N ASP A 1072 -27.17 54.17 -31.16
CA ASP A 1072 -27.61 53.33 -32.30
C ASP A 1072 -26.95 53.25 -33.70
N SER A 1073 -26.68 51.97 -34.06
CA SER A 1073 -27.19 51.21 -35.24
C SER A 1073 -26.20 50.66 -36.30
N LEU A 1074 -26.07 49.31 -36.27
CA LEU A 1074 -26.35 48.30 -37.33
C LEU A 1074 -26.08 48.64 -38.82
N ALA A 1075 -25.35 47.76 -39.54
CA ALA A 1075 -25.94 46.68 -40.36
C ALA A 1075 -25.02 46.09 -41.47
N LYS A 1076 -25.24 44.78 -41.74
CA LYS A 1076 -25.25 44.03 -43.03
C LYS A 1076 -24.10 43.09 -43.46
N HIS A 1077 -24.55 41.87 -43.75
CA HIS A 1077 -23.97 40.70 -44.42
C HIS A 1077 -23.86 40.83 -45.96
N ASP A 1078 -22.89 40.13 -46.57
CA ASP A 1078 -23.02 39.14 -47.68
C ASP A 1078 -21.59 38.75 -48.19
N ARG A 1079 -21.13 37.49 -48.22
CA ARG A 1079 -21.39 36.28 -49.05
C ARG A 1079 -20.63 36.21 -50.40
N LEU A 1080 -20.20 34.97 -50.73
CA LEU A 1080 -19.67 34.36 -51.99
C LEU A 1080 -18.14 34.25 -52.11
N GLU A 1081 -17.52 33.05 -52.00
CA GLU A 1081 -17.45 31.90 -52.94
C GLU A 1081 -16.50 32.09 -54.14
N LYS A 1082 -15.38 31.33 -54.21
CA LYS A 1082 -15.10 30.27 -55.22
C LYS A 1082 -13.62 29.84 -55.34
N ARG A 1083 -13.48 28.50 -55.39
CA ARG A 1083 -12.46 27.58 -55.94
C ARG A 1083 -11.39 28.13 -56.91
N SER A 1084 -10.15 27.63 -56.83
CA SER A 1084 -9.59 26.58 -57.73
C SER A 1084 -8.04 26.50 -57.72
N ASP A 1085 -7.55 25.27 -57.56
CA ASP A 1085 -6.47 24.52 -58.26
C ASP A 1085 -5.04 25.04 -58.49
N GLU A 1086 -4.12 24.20 -57.99
CA GLU A 1086 -2.90 23.62 -58.60
C GLU A 1086 -1.80 24.51 -59.23
N ARG A 1087 -0.56 24.34 -58.72
CA ARG A 1087 0.60 23.98 -59.57
C ARG A 1087 1.85 23.49 -58.80
N PHE A 1088 2.42 22.42 -59.35
CA PHE A 1088 3.72 21.77 -59.06
C PHE A 1088 4.96 22.69 -59.17
N GLY A 1089 6.04 22.32 -58.47
CA GLY A 1089 7.42 22.73 -58.85
C GLY A 1089 8.53 22.39 -57.84
N LYS A 1090 9.31 21.35 -58.13
CA LYS A 1090 10.54 20.88 -57.43
C LYS A 1090 11.67 21.92 -57.37
N HIS A 1091 12.51 21.85 -56.32
CA HIS A 1091 13.97 21.86 -56.49
C HIS A 1091 14.75 21.24 -55.31
N ASP A 1092 15.59 20.26 -55.67
CA ASP A 1092 16.65 19.61 -54.89
C ASP A 1092 17.93 20.45 -54.78
N ARG A 1093 18.73 20.15 -53.74
CA ARG A 1093 20.21 20.25 -53.52
C ARG A 1093 20.44 20.63 -52.05
N GLY A 1094 21.08 19.87 -51.15
CA GLY A 1094 22.12 18.86 -51.28
C GLY A 1094 23.41 19.42 -50.68
N TYR A 1095 23.85 18.95 -49.49
CA TYR A 1095 25.23 19.11 -49.01
C TYR A 1095 25.62 17.96 -48.07
N ALA A 1096 26.69 17.26 -48.45
CA ALA A 1096 27.39 16.25 -47.68
C ALA A 1096 28.87 16.68 -47.50
N ILE A 1097 29.33 16.59 -46.25
CA ILE A 1097 30.60 16.06 -45.69
C ILE A 1097 31.94 16.25 -46.46
N ASP A 1098 32.94 16.75 -45.71
CA ASP A 1098 34.32 16.21 -45.49
C ASP A 1098 35.55 17.10 -45.89
N PRO A 1099 36.80 16.81 -45.45
CA PRO A 1099 37.47 17.41 -44.27
C PRO A 1099 38.88 17.98 -44.58
N VAL A 1100 39.52 18.73 -43.65
CA VAL A 1100 41.01 18.81 -43.58
C VAL A 1100 41.50 19.07 -42.15
N ARG A 1101 42.55 18.31 -41.77
CA ARG A 1101 43.29 18.31 -40.50
C ARG A 1101 44.73 18.82 -40.75
N ARG A 1102 45.35 19.37 -39.69
CA ARG A 1102 46.80 19.59 -39.42
C ARG A 1102 47.44 20.92 -39.88
N GLN A 1103 47.92 21.73 -38.92
CA GLN A 1103 49.32 21.71 -38.43
C GLN A 1103 49.54 22.81 -37.37
N ALA A 1104 49.97 22.41 -36.17
CA ALA A 1104 50.93 23.05 -35.24
C ALA A 1104 50.71 22.48 -33.84
#